data_AF-A0A810NZA6-F1
#
_entry.id   AF-A0A810NZA6-F1
#
_cell.length_a   1.000
_cell.length_b   1.000
_cell.length_c   1.000
_cell.angle_alpha   90.00
_cell.angle_beta   90.00
_cell.angle_gamma   90.00
#
_symmetry.space_group_name_H-M   'P 1'
#
loop_
_entity.id
_entity.type
_entity.pdbx_description
1 polymer ?
#
loop_
_entity_poly.entity_id
_entity_poly.type
_entity_poly.pdbx_seq_one_letter_code
_entity_poly.pdbx_strand_id
1 'polypeptide(L)'
;MSREAVRPAAVRRKVENWLQENDRQPAIALRARPAWDGDPLLTVGDATARIVPCATPLAARAALHERHGDERIVLLTELNDTELGDGILAHLSRHTVRSIDQWDLVRQMFGLKHLDPTFTDPARGGGRWIADALTEYAPADGWPVPPGTVLTREFALRCLAIQLLHLRDRELDTAVDLDIAGLLQWSTLAQPQLDFIALPTPVVDGVSRFISDAAGPAATPVMCAVRAGHGVDAIALGLLASALWPQRTPAEPNTQVVVARTRLEPYFGGTRLTDTQARAFAAAAEAWVDRTLDTGARTEVGRVLARAESIAAQIGAEPLLGGSDLLPAGFTQRLRTFADAVRLAVPAAGNAAPDMVAAAQRALGPVEQHRAGTPSRVETARMAVRLLRWLSDPDGSAPATLLAALDRQVTGDGWVDRARLDLFAGDVDPHVADAYGRLHRAVDARRARHDEQFARLLAADTAADSEPGALLRVEDVLDRVVQPIVSNGRRVLLLILDGLSVAASTELAESLTRSGSWLELTPDGGARTGVLAALPTITEVSRCSLLSGRIAVGGQAQEQAAFRQRFPDGVLLHKADLRAGAGAVLDGEVLTAIGNAFTPVVAAVINTVDDALDRSDPGTIVWGEDTILAVKDLLTLAQDRVVVIVSDHGHVIDRGPEAVVQTTPERDNRWRAAAPPAGDGEVAVRGARVAKGDGSVVLPWREQLRYGPRKAGYHGGAAPAEAVIPLIVLATDETAVPGWSGAPVASPTWWRETVPEPEADTPAPAARPRGGTKQPKQPVQDTALFDLTPAMAPATAAPAEPDTAEASLVERLLAGKVYQQRKDTRAPLPDERVAALLNALLAGNGRASMDTLAAHASVPVHRISGTVTALRKLLQIEGYPVLTVDADGQTVKLDIGLLREQFGLDQP
;
A
#
# COMPACT_ATOMS: atom_id res chain seq x y z
N MET A 1 -6.55 -57.77 35.35
CA MET A 1 -6.11 -56.90 34.24
C MET A 1 -4.68 -57.29 33.89
N SER A 2 -4.43 -57.81 32.68
CA SER A 2 -3.07 -58.09 32.20
C SER A 2 -2.29 -56.78 32.19
N ARG A 3 -1.09 -56.73 32.78
CA ARG A 3 -0.22 -55.55 32.62
C ARG A 3 0.29 -55.54 31.18
N GLU A 4 0.51 -54.34 30.66
CA GLU A 4 1.05 -54.13 29.31
C GLU A 4 2.56 -54.46 29.28
N ALA A 5 3.09 -54.77 28.10
CA ALA A 5 4.54 -54.93 27.92
C ALA A 5 5.24 -53.60 28.24
N VAL A 6 6.40 -53.65 28.89
CA VAL A 6 7.09 -52.44 29.33
C VAL A 6 7.99 -51.93 28.22
N ARG A 7 7.99 -50.62 27.97
CA ARG A 7 8.77 -50.03 26.87
C ARG A 7 10.28 -50.11 27.14
N PRO A 8 11.12 -50.38 26.12
CA PRO A 8 12.56 -50.52 26.31
C PRO A 8 13.26 -49.32 26.96
N ALA A 9 12.84 -48.10 26.64
CA ALA A 9 13.39 -46.88 27.23
C ALA A 9 13.20 -46.81 28.75
N ALA A 10 12.05 -47.25 29.27
CA ALA A 10 11.76 -47.25 30.70
C ALA A 10 12.63 -48.26 31.47
N VAL A 11 12.89 -49.43 30.86
CA VAL A 11 13.82 -50.43 31.43
C VAL A 11 15.24 -49.89 31.42
N ARG A 12 15.71 -49.36 30.28
CA ARG A 12 17.03 -48.76 30.15
C ARG A 12 17.29 -47.73 31.24
N ARG A 13 16.35 -46.80 31.44
CA ARG A 13 16.47 -45.74 32.46
C ARG A 13 16.49 -46.29 33.89
N LYS A 14 15.70 -47.33 34.20
CA LYS A 14 15.75 -47.96 35.54
C LYS A 14 17.06 -48.72 35.78
N VAL A 15 17.63 -49.32 34.74
CA VAL A 15 18.94 -49.97 34.82
C VAL A 15 20.04 -48.94 34.99
N GLU A 16 20.05 -47.86 34.19
CA GLU A 16 20.96 -46.72 34.36
C GLU A 16 20.99 -46.19 35.79
N ASN A 17 19.81 -45.94 36.37
CA ASN A 17 19.70 -45.48 37.75
C ASN A 17 20.21 -46.52 38.75
N TRP A 18 19.80 -47.78 38.60
CA TRP A 18 20.25 -48.84 39.49
C TRP A 18 21.78 -49.01 39.48
N LEU A 19 22.42 -48.86 38.32
CA LEU A 19 23.87 -48.92 38.19
C LEU A 19 24.58 -47.70 38.81
N GLN A 20 23.90 -46.56 38.93
CA GLN A 20 24.40 -45.37 39.64
C GLN A 20 24.15 -45.43 41.15
N GLU A 21 23.19 -46.24 41.61
CA GLU A 21 22.97 -46.48 43.03
C GLU A 21 24.15 -47.27 43.63
N ASN A 22 24.50 -47.02 44.90
CA ASN A 22 25.48 -47.82 45.64
C ASN A 22 24.90 -49.19 46.07
N ASP A 23 24.23 -49.88 45.15
CA ASP A 23 23.58 -51.17 45.35
C ASP A 23 24.46 -52.28 44.74
N ARG A 24 25.00 -53.13 45.60
CA ARG A 24 25.89 -54.23 45.21
C ARG A 24 25.16 -55.47 44.72
N GLN A 25 23.83 -55.47 44.71
CA GLN A 25 23.08 -56.64 44.29
C GLN A 25 23.27 -56.92 42.80
N PRO A 26 23.38 -58.19 42.39
CA PRO A 26 23.68 -58.55 41.01
C PRO A 26 22.47 -58.50 40.07
N ALA A 27 21.25 -58.39 40.61
CA ALA A 27 20.04 -58.36 39.81
C ALA A 27 19.05 -57.29 40.29
N ILE A 28 18.15 -56.87 39.41
CA ILE A 28 17.01 -56.01 39.69
C ILE A 28 15.74 -56.69 39.15
N ALA A 29 14.69 -56.79 39.95
CA ALA A 29 13.37 -57.21 39.45
C ALA A 29 12.51 -55.98 39.20
N LEU A 30 11.92 -55.90 38.01
CA LEU A 30 11.02 -54.84 37.61
C LEU A 30 9.62 -55.39 37.42
N ARG A 31 8.64 -54.74 38.07
CA ARG A 31 7.25 -55.18 38.07
C ARG A 31 6.55 -54.86 36.75
N ALA A 32 6.57 -55.79 35.80
CA ALA A 32 6.07 -55.63 34.44
C ALA A 32 5.60 -56.98 33.85
N ARG A 33 4.84 -56.94 32.75
CA ARG A 33 4.51 -58.16 32.00
C ARG A 33 5.82 -58.90 31.65
N PRO A 34 5.93 -60.22 31.88
CA PRO A 34 7.13 -61.00 31.58
C PRO A 34 7.23 -61.26 30.07
N ALA A 35 7.41 -60.19 29.29
CA ALA A 35 7.63 -60.21 27.86
C ALA A 35 8.64 -59.10 27.51
N TRP A 36 9.57 -59.40 26.60
CA TRP A 36 10.58 -58.47 26.11
C TRP A 36 10.77 -58.68 24.62
N ASP A 37 10.64 -57.60 23.85
CA ASP A 37 10.74 -57.56 22.38
C ASP A 37 12.01 -56.84 21.90
N GLY A 38 12.78 -56.24 22.81
CA GLY A 38 14.06 -55.59 22.53
C GLY A 38 15.27 -56.53 22.59
N ASP A 39 16.46 -55.94 22.42
CA ASP A 39 17.72 -56.66 22.62
C ASP A 39 17.79 -57.19 24.07
N PRO A 40 18.00 -58.50 24.30
CA PRO A 40 18.13 -59.05 25.64
C PRO A 40 19.39 -58.57 26.36
N LEU A 41 20.37 -58.00 25.66
CA LEU A 41 21.56 -57.39 26.24
C LEU A 41 21.45 -55.87 26.19
N LEU A 42 21.44 -55.24 27.37
CA LEU A 42 21.39 -53.81 27.53
C LEU A 42 22.74 -53.29 28.01
N THR A 43 23.45 -52.56 27.16
CA THR A 43 24.69 -51.87 27.52
C THR A 43 24.40 -50.47 28.04
N VAL A 44 24.95 -50.17 29.23
CA VAL A 44 24.85 -48.88 29.93
C VAL A 44 26.23 -48.51 30.47
N GLY A 45 26.87 -47.49 29.86
CA GLY A 45 28.28 -47.19 30.13
C GLY A 45 29.16 -48.42 29.84
N ASP A 46 30.02 -48.79 30.78
CA ASP A 46 30.88 -49.98 30.69
C ASP A 46 30.19 -51.28 31.19
N ALA A 47 28.96 -51.19 31.69
CA ALA A 47 28.22 -52.33 32.25
C ALA A 47 27.24 -52.92 31.23
N THR A 48 27.13 -54.25 31.22
CA THR A 48 26.13 -54.98 30.42
C THR A 48 25.14 -55.67 31.34
N ALA A 49 23.84 -55.45 31.10
CA ALA A 49 22.75 -56.03 31.86
C ALA A 49 21.86 -56.90 30.94
N ARG A 50 21.65 -58.17 31.31
CA ARG A 50 20.79 -59.10 30.58
C ARG A 50 19.34 -59.03 31.07
N ILE A 51 18.41 -58.81 30.16
CA ILE A 51 16.98 -58.71 30.43
C ILE A 51 16.34 -60.10 30.27
N VAL A 52 15.68 -60.57 31.33
CA VAL A 52 15.10 -61.92 31.38
C VAL A 52 13.62 -61.85 31.78
N PRO A 53 12.69 -62.19 30.88
CA PRO A 53 11.27 -62.34 31.21
C PRO A 53 11.02 -63.50 32.19
N CYS A 54 10.45 -63.21 33.35
CA CYS A 54 10.28 -64.16 34.44
C CYS A 54 8.80 -64.25 34.86
N ALA A 55 8.06 -65.18 34.27
CA ALA A 55 6.63 -65.38 34.57
C ALA A 55 6.38 -66.12 35.90
N THR A 56 7.38 -66.81 36.46
CA THR A 56 7.25 -67.61 37.69
C THR A 56 8.45 -67.39 38.61
N PRO A 57 8.34 -67.67 39.93
CA PRO A 57 9.48 -67.63 40.84
C PRO A 57 10.61 -68.58 40.40
N LEU A 58 10.27 -69.72 39.80
CA LEU A 58 11.25 -70.67 39.28
C LEU A 58 12.04 -70.08 38.11
N ALA A 59 11.38 -69.35 37.20
CA ALA A 59 12.06 -68.66 36.10
C ALA A 59 13.01 -67.57 36.63
N ALA A 60 12.59 -66.79 37.64
CA ALA A 60 13.45 -65.80 38.29
C ALA A 60 14.68 -66.46 38.95
N ARG A 61 14.49 -67.61 39.61
CA ARG A 61 15.58 -68.37 40.24
C ARG A 61 16.54 -68.97 39.20
N ALA A 62 16.02 -69.49 38.09
CA ALA A 62 16.82 -70.00 36.98
C ALA A 62 17.68 -68.88 36.38
N ALA A 63 17.09 -67.71 36.10
CA ALA A 63 17.81 -66.55 35.59
C ALA A 63 18.97 -66.13 36.50
N LEU A 64 18.74 -66.10 37.83
CA LEU A 64 19.79 -65.77 38.81
C LEU A 64 20.90 -66.84 38.89
N HIS A 65 20.56 -68.12 38.67
CA HIS A 65 21.51 -69.23 38.71
C HIS A 65 22.37 -69.31 37.44
N GLU A 66 21.78 -69.02 36.28
CA GLU A 66 22.43 -69.02 34.96
C GLU A 66 23.25 -67.74 34.69
N ARG A 67 23.50 -66.94 35.72
CA ARG A 67 24.32 -65.72 35.64
C ARG A 67 25.79 -66.08 35.58
N HIS A 68 26.52 -65.52 34.60
CA HIS A 68 27.96 -65.75 34.48
C HIS A 68 28.77 -64.59 35.12
N GLY A 69 29.59 -64.90 36.12
CA GLY A 69 30.49 -63.91 36.75
C GLY A 69 29.76 -62.69 37.31
N ASP A 70 30.23 -61.50 36.91
CA ASP A 70 29.72 -60.19 37.34
C ASP A 70 28.61 -59.64 36.42
N GLU A 71 28.03 -60.47 35.55
CA GLU A 71 26.89 -60.10 34.71
C GLU A 71 25.73 -59.55 35.54
N ARG A 72 25.13 -58.44 35.12
CA ARG A 72 23.95 -57.84 35.78
C ARG A 72 22.68 -58.41 35.15
N ILE A 73 21.66 -58.71 35.96
CA ILE A 73 20.39 -59.29 35.47
C ILE A 73 19.20 -58.38 35.77
N VAL A 74 18.32 -58.22 34.79
CA VAL A 74 17.06 -57.48 34.89
C VAL A 74 15.90 -58.47 34.71
N LEU A 75 15.19 -58.77 35.80
CA LEU A 75 14.04 -59.68 35.77
C LEU A 75 12.77 -58.88 35.47
N LEU A 76 12.04 -59.21 34.41
CA LEU A 76 10.71 -58.64 34.16
C LEU A 76 9.65 -59.61 34.69
N THR A 77 8.90 -59.22 35.72
CA THR A 77 7.94 -60.13 36.38
C THR A 77 6.67 -59.42 36.85
N GLU A 78 5.52 -60.10 36.78
CA GLU A 78 4.26 -59.60 37.35
C GLU A 78 4.14 -59.90 38.86
N LEU A 79 5.01 -60.78 39.36
CA LEU A 79 5.02 -61.25 40.74
C LEU A 79 5.39 -60.14 41.72
N ASN A 80 4.78 -60.17 42.90
CA ASN A 80 5.12 -59.31 44.03
C ASN A 80 6.16 -59.96 44.95
N ASP A 81 6.65 -59.20 45.93
CA ASP A 81 7.68 -59.63 46.89
C ASP A 81 7.32 -60.94 47.60
N THR A 82 6.06 -61.09 48.02
CA THR A 82 5.56 -62.30 48.71
C THR A 82 5.56 -63.51 47.78
N GLU A 83 5.28 -63.32 46.49
CA GLU A 83 5.24 -64.40 45.50
C GLU A 83 6.63 -64.87 45.06
N LEU A 84 7.63 -63.97 45.03
CA LEU A 84 9.02 -64.33 44.74
C LEU A 84 9.72 -64.99 45.94
N GLY A 85 9.40 -64.54 47.15
CA GLY A 85 9.94 -65.06 48.40
C GLY A 85 11.37 -64.61 48.71
N ASP A 86 11.72 -64.62 49.99
CA ASP A 86 12.96 -64.03 50.55
C ASP A 86 14.25 -64.57 49.90
N GLY A 87 14.25 -65.85 49.50
CA GLY A 87 15.39 -66.48 48.86
C GLY A 87 15.74 -65.90 47.49
N ILE A 88 14.75 -65.39 46.73
CA ILE A 88 15.00 -64.68 45.48
C ILE A 88 15.28 -63.20 45.78
N LEU A 89 14.46 -62.58 46.65
CA LEU A 89 14.59 -61.17 47.03
C LEU A 89 15.99 -60.81 47.55
N ALA A 90 16.66 -61.70 48.29
CA ALA A 90 18.01 -61.48 48.81
C ALA A 90 19.08 -61.16 47.74
N HIS A 91 18.83 -61.56 46.48
CA HIS A 91 19.71 -61.32 45.32
C HIS A 91 19.28 -60.12 44.46
N LEU A 92 18.13 -59.51 44.79
CA LEU A 92 17.57 -58.38 44.06
C LEU A 92 17.95 -57.06 44.72
N SER A 93 18.11 -56.04 43.88
CA SER A 93 18.27 -54.65 44.28
C SER A 93 17.24 -54.27 45.33
N ARG A 94 17.73 -53.71 46.46
CA ARG A 94 16.92 -53.32 47.62
C ARG A 94 16.04 -54.42 48.24
N HIS A 95 16.28 -55.69 47.92
CA HIS A 95 15.51 -56.83 48.42
C HIS A 95 14.00 -56.77 48.13
N THR A 96 13.62 -56.16 47.01
CA THR A 96 12.21 -55.95 46.64
C THR A 96 12.02 -55.92 45.12
N VAL A 97 10.81 -56.18 44.64
CA VAL A 97 10.42 -55.96 43.24
C VAL A 97 10.17 -54.47 43.04
N ARG A 98 10.99 -53.83 42.21
CA ARG A 98 10.86 -52.40 41.92
C ARG A 98 9.72 -52.15 40.94
N SER A 99 8.86 -51.20 41.26
CA SER A 99 7.84 -50.72 40.33
C SER A 99 8.48 -49.88 39.22
N ILE A 100 7.98 -50.02 37.99
CA ILE A 100 8.21 -49.05 36.92
C ILE A 100 7.04 -48.04 36.98
N ASP A 101 7.14 -47.06 37.87
CA ASP A 101 6.29 -45.88 37.81
C ASP A 101 6.89 -44.90 36.79
N GLN A 102 6.17 -44.67 35.70
CA GLN A 102 6.59 -43.78 34.62
C GLN A 102 6.66 -42.32 35.07
N TRP A 103 5.86 -41.93 36.06
CA TRP A 103 5.90 -40.58 36.62
C TRP A 103 7.12 -40.37 37.52
N ASP A 104 7.61 -41.41 38.19
CA ASP A 104 8.89 -41.35 38.90
C ASP A 104 10.07 -41.19 37.92
N LEU A 105 10.00 -41.82 36.75
CA LEU A 105 11.00 -41.60 35.69
C LEU A 105 10.97 -40.14 35.23
N VAL A 106 9.79 -39.59 34.92
CA VAL A 106 9.66 -38.17 34.54
C VAL A 106 10.21 -37.23 35.63
N ARG A 107 9.85 -37.45 36.90
CA ARG A 107 10.40 -36.68 38.04
C ARG A 107 11.92 -36.66 38.05
N GLN A 108 12.54 -37.83 37.87
CA GLN A 108 13.99 -37.99 37.83
C GLN A 108 14.60 -37.27 36.63
N MET A 109 13.97 -37.35 35.46
CA MET A 109 14.47 -36.73 34.22
C MET A 109 14.51 -35.19 34.28
N PHE A 110 13.58 -34.57 35.00
CA PHE A 110 13.55 -33.13 35.24
C PHE A 110 14.23 -32.72 36.55
N GLY A 111 14.76 -33.67 37.34
CA GLY A 111 15.43 -33.39 38.62
C GLY A 111 14.51 -32.88 39.74
N LEU A 112 13.21 -33.17 39.69
CA LEU A 112 12.20 -32.64 40.62
C LEU A 112 11.51 -33.71 41.48
N LYS A 113 10.98 -33.28 42.64
CA LYS A 113 10.27 -34.16 43.57
C LYS A 113 8.74 -34.16 43.38
N HIS A 114 8.18 -33.08 42.84
CA HIS A 114 6.73 -32.89 42.76
C HIS A 114 6.25 -32.73 41.32
N LEU A 115 5.12 -33.37 41.01
CA LEU A 115 4.39 -33.21 39.75
C LEU A 115 3.07 -32.50 40.05
N ASP A 116 2.65 -31.66 39.11
CA ASP A 116 1.31 -31.08 39.08
C ASP A 116 0.22 -32.19 39.01
N PRO A 117 -0.82 -32.15 39.87
CA PRO A 117 -1.93 -33.10 39.80
C PRO A 117 -2.62 -33.18 38.43
N THR A 118 -2.53 -32.15 37.59
CA THR A 118 -3.16 -32.12 36.26
C THR A 118 -2.55 -33.10 35.25
N PHE A 119 -1.37 -33.68 35.52
CA PHE A 119 -0.75 -34.71 34.67
C PHE A 119 -1.58 -35.99 34.55
N THR A 120 -2.32 -36.35 35.61
CA THR A 120 -3.12 -37.57 35.68
C THR A 120 -4.62 -37.34 35.46
N ASP A 121 -5.05 -36.07 35.35
CA ASP A 121 -6.45 -35.71 35.14
C ASP A 121 -6.88 -35.97 33.69
N PRO A 122 -7.71 -36.99 33.41
CA PRO A 122 -8.17 -37.31 32.06
C PRO A 122 -9.02 -36.19 31.46
N ALA A 123 -9.74 -35.42 32.30
CA ALA A 123 -10.61 -34.33 31.85
C ALA A 123 -9.81 -33.16 31.27
N ARG A 124 -8.53 -33.02 31.66
CA ARG A 124 -7.60 -32.01 31.12
C ARG A 124 -6.68 -32.58 30.04
N GLY A 125 -6.98 -33.77 29.51
CA GLY A 125 -6.13 -34.46 28.55
C GLY A 125 -4.82 -34.98 29.15
N GLY A 126 -4.77 -35.11 30.48
CA GLY A 126 -3.74 -35.85 31.19
C GLY A 126 -3.87 -37.35 30.95
N GLY A 127 -2.81 -38.10 31.23
CA GLY A 127 -2.79 -39.53 31.00
C GLY A 127 -1.40 -40.08 30.78
N ARG A 128 -1.35 -41.40 30.67
CA ARG A 128 -0.11 -42.18 30.60
C ARG A 128 0.76 -41.84 29.37
N TRP A 129 0.12 -41.39 28.28
CA TRP A 129 0.80 -40.99 27.05
C TRP A 129 1.87 -39.90 27.27
N ILE A 130 1.66 -38.98 28.22
CA ILE A 130 2.60 -37.89 28.51
C ILE A 130 3.89 -38.45 29.10
N ALA A 131 3.76 -39.33 30.10
CA ALA A 131 4.91 -39.94 30.75
C ALA A 131 5.69 -40.86 29.79
N ASP A 132 4.97 -41.62 28.95
CA ASP A 132 5.56 -42.43 27.90
C ASP A 132 6.35 -41.55 26.90
N ALA A 133 5.74 -40.48 26.39
CA ALA A 133 6.37 -39.60 25.41
C ALA A 133 7.58 -38.84 25.98
N LEU A 134 7.48 -38.32 27.21
CA LEU A 134 8.60 -37.64 27.88
C LEU A 134 9.79 -38.57 28.14
N THR A 135 9.52 -39.87 28.35
CA THR A 135 10.57 -40.87 28.57
C THR A 135 11.21 -41.31 27.25
N GLU A 136 10.40 -41.52 26.22
CA GLU A 136 10.83 -42.06 24.93
C GLU A 136 11.55 -41.04 24.04
N TYR A 137 11.08 -39.79 24.02
CA TYR A 137 11.60 -38.74 23.13
C TYR A 137 12.52 -37.75 23.85
N ALA A 138 13.17 -38.19 24.92
CA ALA A 138 14.09 -37.36 25.67
C ALA A 138 15.30 -36.95 24.79
N PRO A 139 15.68 -35.66 24.77
CA PRO A 139 16.90 -35.23 24.09
C PRO A 139 18.15 -35.81 24.77
N ALA A 140 19.25 -35.94 24.02
CA ALA A 140 20.50 -36.50 24.52
C ALA A 140 21.05 -35.76 25.75
N ASP A 141 20.94 -34.44 25.77
CA ASP A 141 21.40 -33.57 26.86
C ASP A 141 20.41 -33.51 28.05
N GLY A 142 19.27 -34.21 27.95
CA GLY A 142 18.21 -34.17 28.96
C GLY A 142 17.25 -32.99 28.83
N TRP A 143 16.17 -33.02 29.61
CA TRP A 143 15.15 -31.98 29.57
C TRP A 143 15.63 -30.67 30.21
N PRO A 144 15.19 -29.50 29.70
CA PRO A 144 15.48 -28.21 30.33
C PRO A 144 15.02 -28.17 31.80
N VAL A 145 15.79 -27.44 32.63
CA VAL A 145 15.48 -27.30 34.05
C VAL A 145 14.24 -26.39 34.23
N PRO A 146 13.19 -26.85 34.93
CA PRO A 146 12.00 -26.04 35.20
C PRO A 146 12.31 -24.87 36.15
N PRO A 147 11.61 -23.73 36.04
CA PRO A 147 11.85 -22.53 36.84
C PRO A 147 11.46 -22.66 38.33
N GLY A 148 10.97 -23.82 38.78
CA GLY A 148 10.50 -24.05 40.13
C GLY A 148 10.64 -25.50 40.59
N THR A 149 10.15 -25.81 41.80
CA THR A 149 10.29 -27.13 42.44
C THR A 149 9.21 -28.15 42.07
N VAL A 150 8.17 -27.71 41.35
CA VAL A 150 7.06 -28.53 40.84
C VAL A 150 7.14 -28.53 39.32
N LEU A 151 7.14 -29.71 38.70
CA LEU A 151 7.01 -29.82 37.25
C LEU A 151 5.56 -29.51 36.91
N THR A 152 5.32 -28.42 36.16
CA THR A 152 3.98 -28.09 35.67
C THR A 152 3.70 -28.85 34.38
N ARG A 153 2.43 -29.20 34.16
CA ARG A 153 1.99 -29.83 32.90
C ARG A 153 2.34 -28.97 31.70
N GLU A 154 2.16 -27.66 31.81
CA GLU A 154 2.48 -26.69 30.78
C GLU A 154 3.96 -26.71 30.40
N PHE A 155 4.87 -26.63 31.38
CA PHE A 155 6.30 -26.62 31.11
C PHE A 155 6.77 -27.93 30.45
N ALA A 156 6.31 -29.07 30.95
CA ALA A 156 6.69 -30.37 30.40
C ALA A 156 6.17 -30.57 28.98
N LEU A 157 4.91 -30.19 28.71
CA LEU A 157 4.34 -30.27 27.36
C LEU A 157 4.97 -29.26 26.40
N ARG A 158 5.37 -28.08 26.89
CA ARG A 158 6.15 -27.11 26.10
C ARG A 158 7.50 -27.70 25.69
N CYS A 159 8.24 -28.29 26.62
CA CYS A 159 9.50 -28.97 26.33
C CYS A 159 9.33 -30.11 25.33
N LEU A 160 8.31 -30.96 25.55
CA LEU A 160 8.00 -32.08 24.67
C LEU A 160 7.63 -31.59 23.27
N ALA A 161 6.77 -30.57 23.14
CA ALA A 161 6.37 -30.02 21.86
C ALA A 161 7.56 -29.43 21.09
N ILE A 162 8.41 -28.61 21.73
CA ILE A 162 9.63 -28.07 21.11
C ILE A 162 10.52 -29.20 20.56
N GLN A 163 10.68 -30.26 21.35
CA GLN A 163 11.50 -31.41 20.96
C GLN A 163 10.89 -32.18 19.78
N LEU A 164 9.59 -32.45 19.79
CA LEU A 164 8.91 -33.25 18.76
C LEU A 164 8.71 -32.48 17.44
N LEU A 165 8.59 -31.15 17.50
CA LEU A 165 8.43 -30.29 16.34
C LEU A 165 9.77 -29.81 15.75
N HIS A 166 10.90 -30.18 16.37
CA HIS A 166 12.25 -29.73 16.01
C HIS A 166 12.41 -28.18 16.04
N LEU A 167 11.80 -27.50 17.02
CA LEU A 167 11.75 -26.03 17.13
C LEU A 167 12.95 -25.41 17.88
N ARG A 168 14.11 -26.07 17.89
CA ARG A 168 15.34 -25.50 18.48
C ARG A 168 16.19 -24.85 17.39
N ASP A 169 16.52 -23.59 17.59
CA ASP A 169 17.54 -22.93 16.77
C ASP A 169 18.92 -23.48 17.15
N ARG A 170 19.60 -24.11 16.19
CA ARG A 170 20.93 -24.71 16.41
C ARG A 170 22.05 -23.69 16.48
N GLU A 171 21.85 -22.48 15.99
CA GLU A 171 22.87 -21.41 15.98
C GLU A 171 22.74 -20.48 17.20
N LEU A 172 21.52 -20.23 17.68
CA LEU A 172 21.27 -19.37 18.84
C LEU A 172 21.03 -20.11 20.16
N ASP A 173 20.90 -21.44 20.17
CA ASP A 173 20.57 -22.26 21.34
C ASP A 173 19.34 -21.76 22.12
N THR A 174 18.36 -21.20 21.38
CA THR A 174 17.10 -20.70 21.91
C THR A 174 15.93 -21.45 21.28
N ALA A 175 14.91 -21.72 22.09
CA ALA A 175 13.67 -22.32 21.60
C ALA A 175 12.84 -21.27 20.85
N VAL A 176 12.33 -21.62 19.67
CA VAL A 176 11.28 -20.82 19.02
C VAL A 176 10.05 -20.80 19.94
N ASP A 177 9.45 -19.62 20.11
CA ASP A 177 8.23 -19.52 20.90
C ASP A 177 7.11 -20.36 20.28
N LEU A 178 6.39 -21.07 21.15
CA LEU A 178 5.26 -21.95 20.79
C LEU A 178 3.98 -21.15 20.56
N ASP A 179 4.13 -19.99 19.94
CA ASP A 179 3.03 -19.12 19.54
C ASP A 179 2.59 -19.41 18.09
N ILE A 180 1.57 -18.69 17.62
CA ILE A 180 1.07 -18.88 16.27
C ILE A 180 2.08 -18.46 15.18
N ALA A 181 2.96 -17.50 15.46
CA ALA A 181 3.96 -17.05 14.50
C ALA A 181 5.02 -18.13 14.27
N GLY A 182 5.53 -18.71 15.35
CA GLY A 182 6.45 -19.86 15.32
C GLY A 182 5.81 -21.08 14.67
N LEU A 183 4.53 -21.36 14.97
CA LEU A 183 3.82 -22.50 14.39
C LEU A 183 3.60 -22.36 12.88
N LEU A 184 3.25 -21.17 12.38
CA LEU A 184 3.15 -20.92 10.94
C LEU A 184 4.51 -21.01 10.26
N GLN A 185 5.57 -20.52 10.89
CA GLN A 185 6.93 -20.69 10.35
C GLN A 185 7.30 -22.17 10.25
N TRP A 186 7.03 -22.95 11.29
CA TRP A 186 7.23 -24.40 11.29
C TRP A 186 6.40 -25.12 10.23
N SER A 187 5.18 -24.64 9.95
CA SER A 187 4.31 -25.19 8.92
C SER A 187 4.92 -25.07 7.50
N THR A 188 5.97 -24.29 7.29
CA THR A 188 6.71 -24.27 6.02
C THR A 188 7.68 -25.45 5.86
N LEU A 189 8.02 -26.14 6.96
CA LEU A 189 9.04 -27.19 7.01
C LEU A 189 8.43 -28.58 6.86
N ALA A 190 8.53 -29.16 5.65
CA ALA A 190 7.91 -30.45 5.35
C ALA A 190 8.44 -31.63 6.20
N GLN A 191 9.77 -31.73 6.39
CA GLN A 191 10.36 -32.87 7.10
C GLN A 191 9.94 -32.94 8.59
N PRO A 192 10.06 -31.86 9.39
CA PRO A 192 9.56 -31.85 10.77
C PRO A 192 8.07 -32.20 10.91
N GLN A 193 7.24 -31.84 9.94
CA GLN A 193 5.82 -32.21 9.94
C GLN A 193 5.62 -33.71 9.73
N LEU A 194 6.34 -34.30 8.77
CA LEU A 194 6.31 -35.75 8.51
C LEU A 194 6.77 -36.54 9.74
N ASP A 195 7.85 -36.08 10.39
CA ASP A 195 8.37 -36.68 11.62
C ASP A 195 7.32 -36.62 12.75
N PHE A 196 6.62 -35.49 12.89
CA PHE A 196 5.57 -35.31 13.89
C PHE A 196 4.34 -36.20 13.64
N ILE A 197 3.83 -36.28 12.41
CA ILE A 197 2.63 -37.10 12.12
C ILE A 197 2.90 -38.61 12.16
N ALA A 198 4.17 -39.03 12.06
CA ALA A 198 4.58 -40.42 12.21
C ALA A 198 4.58 -40.90 13.68
N LEU A 199 4.43 -39.98 14.65
CA LEU A 199 4.36 -40.31 16.07
C LEU A 199 3.06 -41.07 16.42
N PRO A 200 3.04 -41.81 17.55
CA PRO A 200 1.83 -42.50 18.00
C PRO A 200 0.64 -41.53 18.17
N THR A 201 -0.55 -41.95 17.75
CA THR A 201 -1.77 -41.12 17.75
C THR A 201 -2.07 -40.43 19.09
N PRO A 202 -1.93 -41.07 20.27
CA PRO A 202 -2.13 -40.39 21.55
C PRO A 202 -1.16 -39.22 21.80
N VAL A 203 0.06 -39.29 21.27
CA VAL A 203 1.08 -38.24 21.36
C VAL A 203 0.72 -37.08 20.43
N VAL A 204 0.40 -37.38 19.17
CA VAL A 204 -0.02 -36.38 18.17
C VAL A 204 -1.25 -35.62 18.66
N ASP A 205 -2.28 -36.33 19.14
CA ASP A 205 -3.52 -35.74 19.67
C ASP A 205 -3.25 -34.85 20.89
N GLY A 206 -2.46 -35.36 21.83
CA GLY A 206 -2.15 -34.67 23.07
C GLY A 206 -1.33 -33.40 22.86
N VAL A 207 -0.30 -33.47 22.03
CA VAL A 207 0.56 -32.34 21.68
C VAL A 207 -0.20 -31.32 20.83
N SER A 208 -0.99 -31.74 19.84
CA SER A 208 -1.81 -30.82 19.02
C SER A 208 -2.82 -30.04 19.87
N ARG A 209 -3.43 -30.68 20.88
CA ARG A 209 -4.33 -30.02 21.83
C ARG A 209 -3.58 -28.99 22.66
N PHE A 210 -2.42 -29.36 23.22
CA PHE A 210 -1.60 -28.44 23.99
C PHE A 210 -1.17 -27.21 23.19
N ILE A 211 -0.73 -27.40 21.93
CA ILE A 211 -0.38 -26.30 21.03
C ILE A 211 -1.59 -25.41 20.76
N SER A 212 -2.77 -26.00 20.54
CA SER A 212 -4.01 -25.23 20.33
C SER A 212 -4.39 -24.38 21.55
N ASP A 213 -4.20 -24.92 22.76
CA ASP A 213 -4.47 -24.21 24.00
C ASP A 213 -3.45 -23.08 24.24
N ALA A 214 -2.18 -23.30 23.89
CA ALA A 214 -1.07 -22.35 24.11
C ALA A 214 -0.99 -21.23 23.06
N ALA A 215 -1.09 -21.57 21.77
CA ALA A 215 -0.98 -20.63 20.65
C ALA A 215 -2.33 -19.99 20.25
N GLY A 216 -3.44 -20.44 20.86
CA GLY A 216 -4.77 -19.89 20.67
C GLY A 216 -5.52 -20.45 19.45
N PRO A 217 -6.68 -19.85 19.10
CA PRO A 217 -7.64 -20.44 18.17
C PRO A 217 -7.13 -20.64 16.73
N ALA A 218 -6.09 -19.90 16.33
CA ALA A 218 -5.46 -20.05 15.01
C ALA A 218 -4.61 -21.33 14.87
N ALA A 219 -4.17 -21.93 15.99
CA ALA A 219 -3.32 -23.11 15.93
C ALA A 219 -4.11 -24.39 15.58
N THR A 220 -5.39 -24.47 15.94
CA THR A 220 -6.24 -25.62 15.58
C THR A 220 -6.28 -25.88 14.06
N PRO A 221 -6.62 -24.91 13.19
CA PRO A 221 -6.61 -25.15 11.74
C PRO A 221 -5.23 -25.54 11.20
N VAL A 222 -4.14 -24.99 11.73
CA VAL A 222 -2.77 -25.38 11.33
C VAL A 222 -2.51 -26.85 11.65
N MET A 223 -2.80 -27.28 12.89
CA MET A 223 -2.59 -28.66 13.28
C MET A 223 -3.52 -29.64 12.55
N CYS A 224 -4.76 -29.24 12.27
CA CYS A 224 -5.67 -30.01 11.43
C CYS A 224 -5.13 -30.17 9.99
N ALA A 225 -4.57 -29.11 9.40
CA ALA A 225 -3.97 -29.15 8.08
C ALA A 225 -2.75 -30.09 8.04
N VAL A 226 -1.87 -29.99 9.03
CA VAL A 226 -0.70 -30.90 9.15
C VAL A 226 -1.14 -32.35 9.23
N ARG A 227 -2.11 -32.67 10.09
CA ARG A 227 -2.62 -34.05 10.24
C ARG A 227 -3.30 -34.58 8.98
N ALA A 228 -3.87 -33.69 8.17
CA ALA A 228 -4.46 -34.03 6.88
C ALA A 228 -3.42 -34.14 5.75
N GLY A 229 -2.13 -33.88 6.01
CA GLY A 229 -1.06 -33.88 5.00
C GLY A 229 -0.94 -32.58 4.21
N HIS A 230 -1.58 -31.51 4.65
CA HIS A 230 -1.62 -30.18 4.02
C HIS A 230 -0.92 -29.09 4.85
N GLY A 231 -0.04 -29.47 5.79
CA GLY A 231 0.60 -28.52 6.69
C GLY A 231 1.45 -27.45 5.98
N VAL A 232 2.16 -27.82 4.91
CA VAL A 232 2.90 -26.88 4.04
C VAL A 232 2.01 -25.84 3.35
N ASP A 233 0.72 -26.12 3.23
CA ASP A 233 -0.27 -25.20 2.68
C ASP A 233 -0.94 -24.35 3.78
N ALA A 234 -0.58 -24.48 5.06
CA ALA A 234 -1.30 -23.84 6.16
C ALA A 234 -1.39 -22.31 6.00
N ILE A 235 -0.30 -21.63 5.63
CA ILE A 235 -0.35 -20.17 5.41
C ILE A 235 -1.28 -19.85 4.24
N ALA A 236 -1.20 -20.59 3.13
CA ALA A 236 -2.06 -20.41 1.98
C ALA A 236 -3.55 -20.64 2.31
N LEU A 237 -3.87 -21.65 3.12
CA LEU A 237 -5.21 -21.93 3.61
C LEU A 237 -5.72 -20.82 4.54
N GLY A 238 -4.85 -20.26 5.38
CA GLY A 238 -5.16 -19.11 6.24
C GLY A 238 -5.50 -17.85 5.43
N LEU A 239 -4.76 -17.59 4.35
CA LEU A 239 -5.07 -16.48 3.44
C LEU A 239 -6.41 -16.64 2.72
N LEU A 240 -6.84 -17.86 2.43
CA LEU A 240 -8.19 -18.11 1.90
C LEU A 240 -9.28 -17.90 2.95
N ALA A 241 -8.96 -18.08 4.23
CA ALA A 241 -9.92 -17.88 5.29
C ALA A 241 -10.40 -16.42 5.39
N SER A 242 -9.59 -15.41 5.01
CA SER A 242 -10.04 -14.01 5.00
C SER A 242 -11.14 -13.74 3.96
N ALA A 243 -11.04 -14.36 2.78
CA ALA A 243 -12.07 -14.28 1.74
C ALA A 243 -13.33 -15.10 2.07
N LEU A 244 -13.16 -16.26 2.71
CA LEU A 244 -14.25 -17.18 3.01
C LEU A 244 -14.98 -16.86 4.33
N TRP A 245 -14.34 -16.18 5.29
CA TRP A 245 -14.92 -15.72 6.56
C TRP A 245 -14.70 -14.21 6.75
N PRO A 246 -15.40 -13.37 5.94
CA PRO A 246 -15.23 -11.92 6.01
C PRO A 246 -15.62 -11.37 7.40
N GLN A 247 -14.92 -10.33 7.87
CA GLN A 247 -15.19 -9.73 9.18
C GLN A 247 -16.60 -9.14 9.29
N ARG A 248 -17.17 -8.66 8.18
CA ARG A 248 -18.58 -8.25 8.07
C ARG A 248 -19.36 -9.34 7.34
N THR A 249 -20.14 -10.10 8.09
CA THR A 249 -21.04 -11.11 7.52
C THR A 249 -22.20 -10.40 6.80
N PRO A 250 -22.45 -10.66 5.51
CA PRO A 250 -23.63 -10.16 4.83
C PRO A 250 -24.91 -10.66 5.51
N ALA A 251 -26.00 -9.91 5.37
CA ALA A 251 -27.31 -10.27 5.96
C ALA A 251 -27.86 -11.61 5.44
N GLU A 252 -27.43 -12.06 4.25
CA GLU A 252 -27.78 -13.37 3.70
C GLU A 252 -26.53 -14.25 3.44
N PRO A 253 -26.60 -15.56 3.74
CA PRO A 253 -25.50 -16.48 3.49
C PRO A 253 -25.32 -16.74 1.99
N ASN A 254 -24.21 -16.25 1.43
CA ASN A 254 -23.83 -16.53 0.05
C ASN A 254 -23.59 -18.05 -0.13
N THR A 255 -24.42 -18.71 -0.94
CA THR A 255 -24.34 -20.16 -1.20
C THR A 255 -22.96 -20.58 -1.71
N GLN A 256 -22.28 -19.74 -2.49
CA GLN A 256 -20.93 -20.03 -2.98
C GLN A 256 -19.90 -20.09 -1.84
N VAL A 257 -20.02 -19.22 -0.83
CA VAL A 257 -19.16 -19.25 0.36
C VAL A 257 -19.35 -20.56 1.13
N VAL A 258 -20.59 -21.00 1.31
CA VAL A 258 -20.88 -22.28 1.99
C VAL A 258 -20.26 -23.45 1.22
N VAL A 259 -20.44 -23.52 -0.10
CA VAL A 259 -19.86 -24.56 -0.95
C VAL A 259 -18.33 -24.57 -0.89
N ALA A 260 -17.71 -23.39 -0.99
CA ALA A 260 -16.26 -23.25 -0.91
C ALA A 260 -15.71 -23.70 0.46
N ARG A 261 -16.36 -23.29 1.56
CA ARG A 261 -16.01 -23.75 2.91
C ARG A 261 -16.10 -25.26 3.05
N THR A 262 -17.16 -25.89 2.54
CA THR A 262 -17.31 -27.36 2.56
C THR A 262 -16.23 -28.07 1.75
N ARG A 263 -15.84 -27.53 0.59
CA ARG A 263 -14.74 -28.06 -0.23
C ARG A 263 -13.35 -27.85 0.40
N LEU A 264 -13.24 -26.93 1.37
CA LEU A 264 -12.03 -26.71 2.14
C LEU A 264 -11.90 -27.68 3.34
N GLU A 265 -12.99 -28.27 3.84
CA GLU A 265 -12.98 -29.22 4.97
C GLU A 265 -11.98 -30.38 4.82
N PRO A 266 -11.78 -31.00 3.62
CA PRO A 266 -10.78 -32.05 3.44
C PRO A 266 -9.35 -31.61 3.77
N TYR A 267 -9.01 -30.33 3.52
CA TYR A 267 -7.69 -29.78 3.86
C TYR A 267 -7.44 -29.73 5.37
N PHE A 268 -8.50 -29.83 6.18
CA PHE A 268 -8.44 -29.87 7.65
C PHE A 268 -8.89 -31.25 8.21
N GLY A 269 -8.81 -32.31 7.40
CA GLY A 269 -9.17 -33.66 7.81
C GLY A 269 -10.67 -33.84 8.09
N GLY A 270 -11.53 -33.06 7.42
CA GLY A 270 -12.98 -33.05 7.64
C GLY A 270 -13.43 -32.14 8.79
N THR A 271 -12.52 -31.40 9.42
CA THR A 271 -12.84 -30.48 10.51
C THR A 271 -13.50 -29.21 9.95
N ARG A 272 -14.68 -28.86 10.47
CA ARG A 272 -15.32 -27.57 10.20
C ARG A 272 -14.76 -26.50 11.13
N LEU A 273 -14.14 -25.48 10.55
CA LEU A 273 -13.64 -24.35 11.30
C LEU A 273 -14.78 -23.49 11.84
N THR A 274 -14.67 -23.08 13.11
CA THR A 274 -15.53 -22.03 13.67
C THR A 274 -15.13 -20.65 13.13
N ASP A 275 -16.05 -19.69 13.15
CA ASP A 275 -15.75 -18.31 12.71
C ASP A 275 -14.60 -17.67 13.50
N THR A 276 -14.43 -18.04 14.78
CA THR A 276 -13.33 -17.56 15.62
C THR A 276 -11.99 -18.14 15.16
N GLN A 277 -11.94 -19.46 14.90
CA GLN A 277 -10.73 -20.12 14.41
C GLN A 277 -10.35 -19.61 13.02
N ALA A 278 -11.31 -19.50 12.09
CA ALA A 278 -11.05 -19.05 10.74
C ALA A 278 -10.55 -17.60 10.69
N ARG A 279 -11.16 -16.69 11.47
CA ARG A 279 -10.70 -15.29 11.54
C ARG A 279 -9.33 -15.14 12.20
N ALA A 280 -9.07 -15.88 13.29
CA ALA A 280 -7.76 -15.88 13.93
C ALA A 280 -6.68 -16.45 13.00
N PHE A 281 -7.01 -17.50 12.24
CA PHE A 281 -6.10 -18.11 11.28
C PHE A 281 -5.78 -17.20 10.11
N ALA A 282 -6.79 -16.51 9.57
CA ALA A 282 -6.60 -15.46 8.57
C ALA A 282 -5.64 -14.38 9.09
N ALA A 283 -5.95 -13.77 10.24
CA ALA A 283 -5.11 -12.71 10.82
C ALA A 283 -3.66 -13.16 11.04
N ALA A 284 -3.44 -14.40 11.49
CA ALA A 284 -2.11 -14.94 11.69
C ALA A 284 -1.34 -15.14 10.36
N ALA A 285 -2.01 -15.63 9.31
CA ALA A 285 -1.42 -15.81 7.99
C ALA A 285 -1.07 -14.45 7.33
N GLU A 286 -1.95 -13.45 7.46
CA GLU A 286 -1.69 -12.10 6.98
C GLU A 286 -0.50 -11.46 7.73
N ALA A 287 -0.44 -11.61 9.05
CA ALA A 287 0.67 -11.13 9.85
C ALA A 287 2.00 -11.84 9.51
N TRP A 288 1.96 -13.11 9.09
CA TRP A 288 3.14 -13.81 8.58
C TRP A 288 3.62 -13.19 7.25
N VAL A 289 2.70 -12.87 6.32
CA VAL A 289 3.04 -12.20 5.06
C VAL A 289 3.75 -10.88 5.33
N ASP A 290 3.21 -10.07 6.25
CA ASP A 290 3.77 -8.76 6.59
C ASP A 290 5.19 -8.86 7.14
N ARG A 291 5.40 -9.71 8.16
CA ARG A 291 6.74 -9.93 8.74
C ARG A 291 7.73 -10.45 7.71
N THR A 292 7.29 -11.27 6.76
CA THR A 292 8.16 -11.87 5.73
C THR A 292 8.50 -10.88 4.63
N LEU A 293 7.62 -9.91 4.34
CA LEU A 293 7.94 -8.80 3.45
C LEU A 293 8.95 -7.85 4.10
N ASP A 294 8.84 -7.60 5.40
CA ASP A 294 9.77 -6.74 6.16
C ASP A 294 11.20 -7.30 6.18
N THR A 295 11.37 -8.63 6.13
CA THR A 295 12.69 -9.28 5.99
C THR A 295 13.22 -9.30 4.55
N GLY A 296 12.43 -8.83 3.58
CA GLY A 296 12.81 -8.76 2.17
C GLY A 296 12.55 -10.04 1.36
N ALA A 297 11.92 -11.07 1.94
CA ALA A 297 11.68 -12.38 1.31
C ALA A 297 10.48 -12.40 0.34
N ARG A 298 10.46 -11.46 -0.62
CA ARG A 298 9.33 -11.26 -1.57
C ARG A 298 8.99 -12.49 -2.40
N THR A 299 10.00 -13.26 -2.83
CA THR A 299 9.81 -14.46 -3.65
C THR A 299 9.05 -15.56 -2.89
N GLU A 300 9.27 -15.68 -1.59
CA GLU A 300 8.60 -16.66 -0.75
C GLU A 300 7.11 -16.33 -0.59
N VAL A 301 6.83 -15.08 -0.24
CA VAL A 301 5.46 -14.54 -0.18
C VAL A 301 4.73 -14.75 -1.51
N GLY A 302 5.40 -14.46 -2.63
CA GLY A 302 4.83 -14.67 -3.97
C GLY A 302 4.41 -16.13 -4.23
N ARG A 303 5.21 -17.11 -3.76
CA ARG A 303 4.85 -18.55 -3.88
C ARG A 303 3.63 -18.91 -3.02
N VAL A 304 3.57 -18.40 -1.79
CA VAL A 304 2.45 -18.65 -0.88
C VAL A 304 1.14 -18.07 -1.42
N LEU A 305 1.17 -16.83 -1.93
CA LEU A 305 0.02 -16.20 -2.57
C LEU A 305 -0.45 -16.99 -3.80
N ALA A 306 0.47 -17.39 -4.69
CA ALA A 306 0.15 -18.21 -5.86
C ALA A 306 -0.43 -19.58 -5.46
N ARG A 307 0.07 -20.17 -4.37
CA ARG A 307 -0.46 -21.43 -3.84
C ARG A 307 -1.88 -21.28 -3.28
N ALA A 308 -2.16 -20.19 -2.56
CA ALA A 308 -3.51 -19.88 -2.08
C ALA A 308 -4.50 -19.78 -3.25
N GLU A 309 -4.16 -19.06 -4.31
CA GLU A 309 -5.01 -18.96 -5.51
C GLU A 309 -5.19 -20.29 -6.24
N SER A 310 -4.16 -21.13 -6.29
CA SER A 310 -4.25 -22.48 -6.82
C SER A 310 -5.24 -23.36 -6.03
N ILE A 311 -5.22 -23.27 -4.69
CA ILE A 311 -6.18 -23.99 -3.83
C ILE A 311 -7.58 -23.40 -4.01
N ALA A 312 -7.72 -22.08 -4.10
CA ALA A 312 -8.99 -21.41 -4.39
C ALA A 312 -9.62 -21.95 -5.67
N ALA A 313 -8.82 -22.17 -6.72
CA ALA A 313 -9.30 -22.76 -7.96
C ALA A 313 -9.76 -24.21 -7.81
N GLN A 314 -9.06 -25.01 -7.02
CA GLN A 314 -9.43 -26.40 -6.75
C GLN A 314 -10.76 -26.53 -5.99
N ILE A 315 -11.08 -25.55 -5.13
CA ILE A 315 -12.33 -25.53 -4.37
C ILE A 315 -13.44 -24.71 -5.05
N GLY A 316 -13.16 -24.03 -6.16
CA GLY A 316 -14.13 -23.18 -6.87
C GLY A 316 -14.46 -21.87 -6.12
N ALA A 317 -13.49 -21.31 -5.41
CA ALA A 317 -13.62 -20.08 -4.63
C ALA A 317 -13.06 -18.83 -5.34
N GLU A 318 -12.63 -18.93 -6.59
CA GLU A 318 -12.07 -17.80 -7.33
C GLU A 318 -12.97 -16.56 -7.31
N PRO A 319 -14.31 -16.66 -7.54
CA PRO A 319 -15.19 -15.48 -7.51
C PRO A 319 -15.30 -14.79 -6.13
N LEU A 320 -14.82 -15.44 -5.06
CA LEU A 320 -14.87 -14.93 -3.70
C LEU A 320 -13.59 -14.19 -3.31
N LEU A 321 -12.52 -14.29 -4.11
CA LEU A 321 -11.21 -13.73 -3.79
C LEU A 321 -11.19 -12.20 -3.73
N GLY A 322 -12.18 -11.51 -4.31
CA GLY A 322 -12.35 -10.06 -4.20
C GLY A 322 -12.46 -9.56 -2.76
N GLY A 323 -12.84 -10.43 -1.82
CA GLY A 323 -12.85 -10.14 -0.39
C GLY A 323 -11.45 -10.12 0.27
N SER A 324 -10.41 -10.61 -0.40
CA SER A 324 -9.03 -10.58 0.11
C SER A 324 -8.37 -9.22 -0.14
N ASP A 325 -7.64 -8.72 0.86
CA ASP A 325 -6.82 -7.50 0.77
C ASP A 325 -5.37 -7.78 0.32
N LEU A 326 -5.00 -9.05 0.12
CA LEU A 326 -3.62 -9.46 -0.20
C LEU A 326 -3.49 -10.28 -1.48
N LEU A 327 -4.49 -11.09 -1.83
CA LEU A 327 -4.36 -11.99 -2.99
C LEU A 327 -4.40 -11.20 -4.32
N PRO A 328 -3.44 -11.40 -5.25
CA PRO A 328 -3.43 -10.74 -6.56
C PRO A 328 -4.73 -10.83 -7.37
N ALA A 329 -5.44 -11.96 -7.31
CA ALA A 329 -6.75 -12.15 -7.91
C ALA A 329 -7.83 -11.28 -7.25
N GLY A 330 -7.72 -11.05 -5.94
CA GLY A 330 -8.58 -10.11 -5.21
C GLY A 330 -8.43 -8.69 -5.72
N PHE A 331 -7.20 -8.21 -5.87
CA PHE A 331 -6.91 -6.92 -6.51
C PHE A 331 -7.52 -6.82 -7.91
N THR A 332 -7.33 -7.85 -8.74
CA THR A 332 -7.85 -7.89 -10.11
C THR A 332 -9.38 -7.83 -10.14
N GLN A 333 -10.08 -8.52 -9.23
CA GLN A 333 -11.54 -8.47 -9.14
C GLN A 333 -12.07 -7.11 -8.69
N ARG A 334 -11.39 -6.48 -7.74
CA ARG A 334 -11.71 -5.11 -7.32
C ARG A 334 -11.52 -4.12 -8.47
N LEU A 335 -10.42 -4.24 -9.22
CA LEU A 335 -10.19 -3.44 -10.43
C LEU A 335 -11.23 -3.68 -11.51
N ARG A 336 -11.69 -4.93 -11.72
CA ARG A 336 -12.79 -5.19 -12.68
C ARG A 336 -14.11 -4.58 -12.24
N THR A 337 -14.42 -4.64 -10.94
CA THR A 337 -15.62 -4.00 -10.36
C THR A 337 -15.55 -2.47 -10.52
N PHE A 338 -14.37 -1.90 -10.28
CA PHE A 338 -14.09 -0.49 -10.55
C PHE A 338 -14.24 -0.16 -12.05
N ALA A 339 -13.70 -0.98 -12.95
CA ALA A 339 -13.79 -0.80 -14.39
C ALA A 339 -15.25 -0.83 -14.88
N ASP A 340 -16.11 -1.68 -14.31
CA ASP A 340 -17.54 -1.66 -14.60
C ASP A 340 -18.20 -0.33 -14.18
N ALA A 341 -17.86 0.18 -12.99
CA ALA A 341 -18.35 1.47 -12.54
C ALA A 341 -17.85 2.63 -13.44
N VAL A 342 -16.59 2.58 -13.86
CA VAL A 342 -16.02 3.54 -14.84
C VAL A 342 -16.79 3.47 -16.16
N ARG A 343 -16.98 2.27 -16.72
CA ARG A 343 -17.69 2.06 -17.99
C ARG A 343 -19.11 2.62 -17.96
N LEU A 344 -19.80 2.48 -16.84
CA LEU A 344 -21.14 3.03 -16.65
C LEU A 344 -21.15 4.56 -16.45
N ALA A 345 -20.06 5.13 -15.93
CA ALA A 345 -19.92 6.56 -15.73
C ALA A 345 -19.46 7.33 -16.98
N VAL A 346 -18.80 6.66 -17.94
CA VAL A 346 -18.41 7.27 -19.22
C VAL A 346 -19.66 7.73 -19.98
N PRO A 347 -19.79 9.04 -20.29
CA PRO A 347 -20.96 9.54 -21.00
C PRO A 347 -20.95 9.11 -22.46
N ALA A 348 -22.12 8.72 -23.00
CA ALA A 348 -22.27 8.53 -24.44
C ALA A 348 -22.29 9.87 -25.20
N ALA A 349 -22.82 10.93 -24.56
CA ALA A 349 -22.82 12.31 -25.02
C ALA A 349 -22.98 13.26 -23.83
N GLY A 350 -22.48 14.49 -23.94
CA GLY A 350 -22.57 15.49 -22.88
C GLY A 350 -21.64 15.19 -21.70
N ASN A 351 -22.09 15.51 -20.49
CA ASN A 351 -21.30 15.36 -19.26
C ASN A 351 -21.56 13.99 -18.61
N ALA A 352 -20.57 13.50 -17.87
CA ALA A 352 -20.74 12.33 -17.00
C ALA A 352 -21.78 12.64 -15.90
N ALA A 353 -22.58 11.64 -15.54
CA ALA A 353 -23.58 11.79 -14.49
C ALA A 353 -22.91 11.77 -13.09
N PRO A 354 -23.11 12.79 -12.23
CA PRO A 354 -22.44 12.88 -10.93
C PRO A 354 -22.60 11.64 -10.05
N ASP A 355 -23.79 11.03 -10.01
CA ASP A 355 -24.06 9.81 -9.23
C ASP A 355 -23.23 8.61 -9.69
N MET A 356 -22.98 8.52 -11.01
CA MET A 356 -22.18 7.44 -11.60
C MET A 356 -20.69 7.67 -11.34
N VAL A 357 -20.22 8.91 -11.38
CA VAL A 357 -18.86 9.28 -10.97
C VAL A 357 -18.65 8.98 -9.48
N ALA A 358 -19.63 9.28 -8.63
CA ALA A 358 -19.59 8.93 -7.22
C ALA A 358 -19.57 7.40 -7.00
N ALA A 359 -20.27 6.62 -7.84
CA ALA A 359 -20.19 5.17 -7.81
C ALA A 359 -18.79 4.65 -8.19
N ALA A 360 -18.16 5.21 -9.22
CA ALA A 360 -16.78 4.88 -9.59
C ALA A 360 -15.78 5.25 -8.49
N GLN A 361 -15.94 6.41 -7.84
CA GLN A 361 -15.13 6.79 -6.68
C GLN A 361 -15.30 5.81 -5.50
N ARG A 362 -16.52 5.37 -5.20
CA ARG A 362 -16.75 4.34 -4.16
C ARG A 362 -16.07 3.02 -4.51
N ALA A 363 -16.06 2.64 -5.79
CA ALA A 363 -15.39 1.42 -6.25
C ALA A 363 -13.86 1.53 -6.27
N LEU A 364 -13.29 2.75 -6.33
CA LEU A 364 -11.86 3.00 -6.20
C LEU A 364 -11.35 2.70 -4.77
N GLY A 365 -12.14 2.97 -3.74
CA GLY A 365 -11.73 2.77 -2.34
C GLY A 365 -11.19 1.37 -2.01
N PRO A 366 -11.90 0.28 -2.36
CA PRO A 366 -11.39 -1.09 -2.19
C PRO A 366 -10.11 -1.39 -3.00
N VAL A 367 -9.91 -0.76 -4.16
CA VAL A 367 -8.69 -0.89 -4.97
C VAL A 367 -7.50 -0.24 -4.26
N GLU A 368 -7.67 0.96 -3.72
CA GLU A 368 -6.63 1.68 -2.95
C GLU A 368 -6.29 0.99 -1.63
N GLN A 369 -7.26 0.31 -1.00
CA GLN A 369 -7.05 -0.41 0.27
C GLN A 369 -6.33 -1.74 0.10
N HIS A 370 -6.19 -2.25 -1.14
CA HIS A 370 -5.58 -3.55 -1.38
C HIS A 370 -4.06 -3.49 -1.16
N ARG A 371 -3.58 -4.25 -0.18
CA ARG A 371 -2.21 -4.15 0.36
C ARG A 371 -1.14 -4.66 -0.60
N ALA A 372 -1.49 -5.59 -1.48
CA ALA A 372 -0.61 -6.08 -2.54
C ALA A 372 -0.94 -5.48 -3.94
N GLY A 373 -1.67 -4.36 -3.98
CA GLY A 373 -2.00 -3.68 -5.23
C GLY A 373 -0.75 -3.14 -5.92
N THR A 374 -0.68 -3.24 -7.26
CA THR A 374 0.42 -2.65 -8.03
C THR A 374 0.28 -1.12 -8.01
N PRO A 375 1.26 -0.35 -7.50
CA PRO A 375 1.11 1.10 -7.33
C PRO A 375 0.71 1.84 -8.61
N SER A 376 1.32 1.49 -9.76
CA SER A 376 0.97 2.11 -11.05
C SER A 376 -0.49 1.88 -11.45
N ARG A 377 -1.02 0.67 -11.25
CA ARG A 377 -2.43 0.35 -11.58
C ARG A 377 -3.40 1.07 -10.66
N VAL A 378 -3.04 1.26 -9.38
CA VAL A 378 -3.82 2.08 -8.44
C VAL A 378 -3.83 3.53 -8.88
N GLU A 379 -2.69 4.07 -9.32
CA GLU A 379 -2.62 5.46 -9.79
C GLU A 379 -3.40 5.65 -11.10
N THR A 380 -3.33 4.72 -12.06
CA THR A 380 -4.18 4.76 -13.26
C THR A 380 -5.67 4.75 -12.91
N ALA A 381 -6.08 3.95 -11.91
CA ALA A 381 -7.45 3.96 -11.41
C ALA A 381 -7.84 5.32 -10.77
N ARG A 382 -6.92 5.95 -10.03
CA ARG A 382 -7.09 7.31 -9.49
C ARG A 382 -7.28 8.34 -10.62
N MET A 383 -6.45 8.28 -11.65
CA MET A 383 -6.57 9.14 -12.84
C MET A 383 -7.88 8.94 -13.58
N ALA A 384 -8.38 7.71 -13.68
CA ALA A 384 -9.65 7.43 -14.31
C ALA A 384 -10.80 8.16 -13.60
N VAL A 385 -10.82 8.19 -12.27
CA VAL A 385 -11.86 8.93 -11.52
C VAL A 385 -11.70 10.44 -11.67
N ARG A 386 -10.46 10.96 -11.65
CA ARG A 386 -10.19 12.39 -11.91
C ARG A 386 -10.73 12.82 -13.28
N LEU A 387 -10.48 12.01 -14.32
CA LEU A 387 -11.00 12.27 -15.67
C LEU A 387 -12.53 12.16 -15.75
N LEU A 388 -13.15 11.21 -15.04
CA LEU A 388 -14.60 11.14 -14.94
C LEU A 388 -15.20 12.38 -14.27
N ARG A 389 -14.56 12.91 -13.22
CA ARG A 389 -14.96 14.18 -12.59
C ARG A 389 -14.85 15.34 -13.57
N TRP A 390 -13.74 15.43 -14.30
CA TRP A 390 -13.58 16.45 -15.34
C TRP A 390 -14.66 16.35 -16.42
N LEU A 391 -15.01 15.14 -16.85
CA LEU A 391 -16.14 14.91 -17.78
C LEU A 391 -17.51 15.20 -17.15
N SER A 392 -17.63 15.17 -15.82
CA SER A 392 -18.85 15.56 -15.11
C SER A 392 -19.01 17.08 -15.06
N ASP A 393 -17.90 17.82 -14.98
CA ASP A 393 -17.89 19.27 -15.03
C ASP A 393 -18.36 19.75 -16.41
N PRO A 394 -19.30 20.74 -16.47
CA PRO A 394 -19.74 21.31 -17.73
C PRO A 394 -18.59 21.80 -18.59
N ASP A 395 -18.69 21.53 -19.89
CA ASP A 395 -17.77 22.13 -20.85
C ASP A 395 -18.05 23.64 -20.95
N GLY A 396 -17.11 24.43 -20.41
CA GLY A 396 -17.22 25.89 -20.39
C GLY A 396 -17.26 26.50 -21.78
N SER A 397 -17.54 27.79 -21.87
CA SER A 397 -17.47 28.51 -23.14
C SER A 397 -16.05 28.49 -23.72
N ALA A 398 -15.94 28.40 -25.04
CA ALA A 398 -14.65 28.49 -25.73
C ALA A 398 -13.92 29.80 -25.35
N PRO A 399 -12.60 29.77 -25.10
CA PRO A 399 -11.82 30.96 -24.81
C PRO A 399 -11.94 31.99 -25.93
N ALA A 400 -12.10 33.25 -25.55
CA ALA A 400 -12.19 34.35 -26.52
C ALA A 400 -10.81 34.89 -26.95
N THR A 401 -9.76 34.64 -26.16
CA THR A 401 -8.40 35.15 -26.37
C THR A 401 -7.37 34.04 -26.23
N LEU A 402 -6.20 34.23 -26.85
CA LEU A 402 -5.09 33.28 -26.72
C LEU A 402 -4.60 33.16 -25.28
N LEU A 403 -4.57 34.25 -24.52
CA LEU A 403 -4.24 34.23 -23.09
C LEU A 403 -5.20 33.33 -22.31
N ALA A 404 -6.52 33.48 -22.49
CA ALA A 404 -7.48 32.62 -21.80
C ALA A 404 -7.36 31.15 -22.19
N ALA A 405 -6.97 30.84 -23.44
CA ALA A 405 -6.71 29.48 -23.88
C ALA A 405 -5.42 28.91 -23.27
N LEU A 406 -4.37 29.74 -23.14
CA LEU A 406 -3.13 29.39 -22.46
C LEU A 406 -3.35 29.14 -20.95
N ASP A 407 -4.11 30.02 -20.29
CA ASP A 407 -4.45 29.87 -18.87
C ASP A 407 -5.25 28.59 -18.64
N ARG A 408 -6.19 28.26 -19.53
CA ARG A 408 -6.91 26.97 -19.48
C ARG A 408 -5.95 25.79 -19.64
N GLN A 409 -4.92 25.88 -20.47
CA GLN A 409 -3.91 24.83 -20.59
C GLN A 409 -3.14 24.63 -19.28
N VAL A 410 -2.73 25.70 -18.61
CA VAL A 410 -1.95 25.58 -17.37
C VAL A 410 -2.80 25.16 -16.17
N THR A 411 -4.03 25.65 -16.10
CA THR A 411 -4.91 25.45 -14.93
C THR A 411 -5.85 24.27 -15.06
N GLY A 412 -5.98 23.64 -16.24
CA GLY A 412 -6.96 22.58 -16.46
C GLY A 412 -6.47 21.53 -17.45
N ASP A 413 -6.35 21.89 -18.73
CA ASP A 413 -6.11 20.90 -19.79
C ASP A 413 -4.76 20.16 -19.62
N GLY A 414 -3.72 20.81 -19.10
CA GLY A 414 -2.44 20.16 -18.79
C GLY A 414 -2.52 19.11 -17.67
N TRP A 415 -3.48 19.27 -16.73
CA TRP A 415 -3.79 18.24 -15.74
C TRP A 415 -4.53 17.06 -16.37
N VAL A 416 -5.44 17.34 -17.32
CA VAL A 416 -6.10 16.30 -18.13
C VAL A 416 -5.06 15.53 -18.93
N ASP A 417 -4.09 16.24 -19.52
CA ASP A 417 -2.99 15.66 -20.27
C ASP A 417 -2.17 14.69 -19.41
N ARG A 418 -1.85 15.05 -18.17
CA ARG A 418 -1.20 14.15 -17.21
C ARG A 418 -2.02 12.88 -16.98
N ALA A 419 -3.28 13.02 -16.59
CA ALA A 419 -4.11 11.87 -16.24
C ALA A 419 -4.40 10.94 -17.44
N ARG A 420 -4.55 11.49 -18.65
CA ARG A 420 -4.81 10.66 -19.84
C ARG A 420 -3.59 9.86 -20.30
N LEU A 421 -2.36 10.28 -19.96
CA LEU A 421 -1.14 9.52 -20.27
C LEU A 421 -1.13 8.19 -19.50
N ASP A 422 -1.49 8.21 -18.22
CA ASP A 422 -1.61 6.98 -17.41
C ASP A 422 -2.69 6.04 -17.96
N LEU A 423 -3.83 6.57 -18.41
CA LEU A 423 -4.87 5.77 -19.05
C LEU A 423 -4.44 5.18 -20.40
N PHE A 424 -3.64 5.93 -21.16
CA PHE A 424 -3.15 5.51 -22.47
C PHE A 424 -2.19 4.32 -22.35
N ALA A 425 -1.40 4.23 -21.26
CA ALA A 425 -0.56 3.06 -20.99
C ALA A 425 -1.37 1.76 -20.83
N GLY A 426 -2.63 1.87 -20.39
CA GLY A 426 -3.59 0.78 -20.35
C GLY A 426 -3.39 -0.22 -19.20
N ASP A 427 -4.04 -1.39 -19.32
CA ASP A 427 -3.97 -2.46 -18.33
C ASP A 427 -3.82 -3.83 -19.03
N VAL A 428 -3.18 -4.78 -18.35
CA VAL A 428 -3.00 -6.16 -18.85
C VAL A 428 -4.29 -6.98 -18.78
N ASP A 429 -5.25 -6.59 -17.95
CA ASP A 429 -6.58 -7.20 -17.87
C ASP A 429 -7.49 -6.62 -18.96
N PRO A 430 -7.99 -7.42 -19.91
CA PRO A 430 -8.80 -6.91 -21.03
C PRO A 430 -10.10 -6.21 -20.63
N HIS A 431 -10.71 -6.58 -19.50
CA HIS A 431 -11.95 -5.95 -19.01
C HIS A 431 -11.67 -4.54 -18.49
N VAL A 432 -10.56 -4.37 -17.77
CA VAL A 432 -10.09 -3.07 -17.31
C VAL A 432 -9.66 -2.20 -18.49
N ALA A 433 -8.92 -2.78 -19.45
CA ALA A 433 -8.45 -2.09 -20.64
C ALA A 433 -9.60 -1.55 -21.52
N ASP A 434 -10.71 -2.28 -21.69
CA ASP A 434 -11.89 -1.78 -22.43
C ASP A 434 -12.50 -0.54 -21.75
N ALA A 435 -12.64 -0.55 -20.43
CA ALA A 435 -13.17 0.59 -19.67
C ALA A 435 -12.27 1.83 -19.82
N TYR A 436 -10.96 1.67 -19.67
CA TYR A 436 -10.00 2.76 -19.87
C TYR A 436 -10.00 3.27 -21.31
N GLY A 437 -10.04 2.39 -22.31
CA GLY A 437 -10.10 2.80 -23.72
C GLY A 437 -11.39 3.57 -24.08
N ARG A 438 -12.52 3.28 -23.43
CA ARG A 438 -13.76 4.08 -23.58
C ARG A 438 -13.63 5.45 -22.94
N LEU A 439 -13.13 5.51 -21.71
CA LEU A 439 -12.92 6.77 -21.00
C LEU A 439 -11.92 7.66 -21.74
N HIS A 440 -10.79 7.10 -22.18
CA HIS A 440 -9.77 7.80 -22.94
C HIS A 440 -10.36 8.45 -24.21
N ARG A 441 -11.14 7.71 -25.01
CA ARG A 441 -11.79 8.28 -26.22
C ARG A 441 -12.76 9.42 -25.90
N ALA A 442 -13.52 9.33 -24.81
CA ALA A 442 -14.43 10.40 -24.40
C ALA A 442 -13.65 11.66 -23.98
N VAL A 443 -12.54 11.48 -23.26
CA VAL A 443 -11.63 12.56 -22.86
C VAL A 443 -10.95 13.19 -24.07
N ASP A 444 -10.36 12.39 -24.96
CA ASP A 444 -9.66 12.86 -26.16
C ASP A 444 -10.62 13.59 -27.11
N ALA A 445 -11.90 13.18 -27.19
CA ALA A 445 -12.89 13.90 -28.00
C ALA A 445 -13.14 15.33 -27.49
N ARG A 446 -13.21 15.53 -26.16
CA ARG A 446 -13.34 16.87 -25.57
C ARG A 446 -12.03 17.66 -25.69
N ARG A 447 -10.90 17.03 -25.36
CA ARG A 447 -9.56 17.64 -25.43
C ARG A 447 -9.23 18.09 -26.86
N ALA A 448 -9.48 17.28 -27.88
CA ALA A 448 -9.22 17.65 -29.27
C ALA A 448 -9.97 18.93 -29.70
N ARG A 449 -11.18 19.18 -29.16
CA ARG A 449 -11.88 20.44 -29.39
C ARG A 449 -11.15 21.62 -28.76
N HIS A 450 -10.60 21.46 -27.55
CA HIS A 450 -9.85 22.57 -26.95
C HIS A 450 -8.50 22.81 -27.62
N ASP A 451 -7.86 21.78 -28.19
CA ASP A 451 -6.64 21.92 -29.00
C ASP A 451 -6.91 22.74 -30.24
N GLU A 452 -8.00 22.43 -30.95
CA GLU A 452 -8.43 23.17 -32.13
C GLU A 452 -8.75 24.64 -31.80
N GLN A 453 -9.48 24.89 -30.70
CA GLN A 453 -9.78 26.25 -30.24
C GLN A 453 -8.50 27.04 -29.97
N PHE A 454 -7.54 26.45 -29.24
CA PHE A 454 -6.25 27.07 -28.97
C PHE A 454 -5.48 27.37 -30.26
N ALA A 455 -5.38 26.40 -31.17
CA ALA A 455 -4.64 26.54 -32.42
C ALA A 455 -5.19 27.64 -33.33
N ARG A 456 -6.52 27.78 -33.39
CA ARG A 456 -7.18 28.87 -34.12
C ARG A 456 -6.88 30.24 -33.51
N LEU A 457 -6.91 30.36 -32.19
CA LEU A 457 -6.55 31.60 -31.47
C LEU A 457 -5.07 31.93 -31.65
N LEU A 458 -4.19 30.93 -31.61
CA LEU A 458 -2.75 31.08 -31.85
C LEU A 458 -2.48 31.65 -33.25
N ALA A 459 -3.13 31.08 -34.27
CA ALA A 459 -2.98 31.53 -35.64
C ALA A 459 -3.50 32.97 -35.83
N ALA A 460 -4.65 33.29 -35.24
CA ALA A 460 -5.24 34.62 -35.33
C ALA A 460 -4.37 35.69 -34.64
N ASP A 461 -3.91 35.42 -33.41
CA ASP A 461 -3.07 36.34 -32.64
C ASP A 461 -1.71 36.56 -33.31
N THR A 462 -1.08 35.49 -33.79
CA THR A 462 0.21 35.57 -34.50
C THR A 462 0.10 36.38 -35.79
N ALA A 463 -1.03 36.25 -36.52
CA ALA A 463 -1.26 37.00 -37.75
C ALA A 463 -1.60 38.48 -37.51
N ALA A 464 -2.21 38.79 -36.36
CA ALA A 464 -2.54 40.15 -35.95
C ALA A 464 -1.32 40.93 -35.42
N ASP A 465 -0.25 40.22 -35.04
CA ASP A 465 0.93 40.78 -34.38
C ASP A 465 0.55 41.63 -33.16
N SER A 466 -0.42 41.14 -32.38
CA SER A 466 -0.94 41.83 -31.21
C SER A 466 0.16 42.10 -30.18
N GLU A 467 0.06 43.21 -29.46
CA GLU A 467 0.86 43.41 -28.24
C GLU A 467 0.53 42.32 -27.20
N PRO A 468 1.53 41.69 -26.57
CA PRO A 468 1.31 40.54 -25.69
C PRO A 468 0.52 40.89 -24.40
N GLY A 469 0.65 42.12 -23.91
CA GLY A 469 0.01 42.53 -22.65
C GLY A 469 0.40 41.59 -21.50
N ALA A 470 -0.59 40.94 -20.87
CA ALA A 470 -0.35 39.97 -19.79
C ALA A 470 0.19 38.61 -20.28
N LEU A 471 -0.01 38.25 -21.55
CA LEU A 471 0.53 37.02 -22.13
C LEU A 471 2.06 37.06 -22.07
N LEU A 472 2.68 36.00 -21.55
CA LEU A 472 4.12 35.87 -21.54
C LEU A 472 4.58 35.04 -22.74
N ARG A 473 5.42 35.60 -23.61
CA ARG A 473 6.05 34.87 -24.71
C ARG A 473 7.42 34.39 -24.26
N VAL A 474 7.94 33.33 -24.89
CA VAL A 474 9.23 32.75 -24.51
C VAL A 474 10.37 33.76 -24.61
N GLU A 475 10.33 34.62 -25.63
CA GLU A 475 11.27 35.72 -25.81
C GLU A 475 11.17 36.83 -24.75
N ASP A 476 10.08 36.88 -23.95
CA ASP A 476 9.89 37.91 -22.93
C ASP A 476 10.35 37.47 -21.52
N VAL A 477 10.60 36.18 -21.31
CA VAL A 477 10.82 35.60 -19.95
C VAL A 477 12.01 36.23 -19.25
N LEU A 478 13.12 36.45 -19.97
CA LEU A 478 14.31 37.05 -19.37
C LEU A 478 14.05 38.49 -18.89
N ASP A 479 13.25 39.26 -19.63
CA ASP A 479 12.98 40.67 -19.33
C ASP A 479 11.86 40.85 -18.31
N ARG A 480 10.82 40.02 -18.34
CA ARG A 480 9.63 40.15 -17.49
C ARG A 480 9.67 39.31 -16.22
N VAL A 481 10.57 38.33 -16.12
CA VAL A 481 10.68 37.44 -14.95
C VAL A 481 12.09 37.47 -14.35
N VAL A 482 13.11 37.08 -15.11
CA VAL A 482 14.48 36.92 -14.57
C VAL A 482 15.09 38.27 -14.19
N GLN A 483 15.03 39.26 -15.08
CA GLN A 483 15.62 40.58 -14.83
C GLN A 483 15.00 41.28 -13.61
N PRO A 484 13.66 41.30 -13.39
CA PRO A 484 13.07 41.84 -12.17
C PRO A 484 13.58 41.18 -10.89
N ILE A 485 13.78 39.86 -10.88
CA ILE A 485 14.32 39.15 -9.71
C ILE A 485 15.75 39.63 -9.41
N VAL A 486 16.60 39.71 -10.44
CA VAL A 486 17.99 40.18 -10.32
C VAL A 486 18.05 41.64 -9.90
N SER A 487 17.22 42.51 -10.47
CA SER A 487 17.14 43.93 -10.14
C SER A 487 16.72 44.20 -8.69
N ASN A 488 16.04 43.24 -8.05
CA ASN A 488 15.71 43.29 -6.62
C ASN A 488 16.80 42.66 -5.72
N GLY A 489 18.02 42.47 -6.25
CA GLY A 489 19.17 42.00 -5.48
C GLY A 489 19.18 40.50 -5.20
N ARG A 490 18.32 39.72 -5.85
CA ARG A 490 18.29 38.26 -5.72
C ARG A 490 19.13 37.61 -6.81
N ARG A 491 19.78 36.49 -6.47
CA ARG A 491 20.49 35.66 -7.45
C ARG A 491 19.54 34.61 -8.03
N VAL A 492 19.66 34.35 -9.32
CA VAL A 492 18.81 33.42 -10.05
C VAL A 492 19.58 32.19 -10.49
N LEU A 493 18.94 31.03 -10.36
CA LEU A 493 19.26 29.82 -11.12
C LEU A 493 18.13 29.58 -12.14
N LEU A 494 18.41 29.78 -13.42
CA LEU A 494 17.48 29.56 -14.52
C LEU A 494 17.67 28.15 -15.08
N LEU A 495 16.71 27.26 -14.89
CA LEU A 495 16.72 25.91 -15.45
C LEU A 495 15.85 25.88 -16.70
N ILE A 496 16.47 25.56 -17.83
CA ILE A 496 15.80 25.44 -19.13
C ILE A 496 15.70 23.95 -19.42
N LEU A 497 14.51 23.38 -19.30
CA LEU A 497 14.29 21.94 -19.52
C LEU A 497 13.73 21.74 -20.91
N ASP A 498 14.56 21.27 -21.85
CA ASP A 498 14.14 21.11 -23.24
C ASP A 498 12.98 20.09 -23.34
N GLY A 499 11.89 20.47 -23.99
CA GLY A 499 10.74 19.60 -24.23
C GLY A 499 9.81 19.39 -23.03
N LEU A 500 9.92 20.14 -21.94
CA LEU A 500 9.05 20.00 -20.77
C LEU A 500 7.63 20.57 -21.05
N SER A 501 6.63 19.70 -21.07
CA SER A 501 5.21 20.08 -21.20
C SER A 501 4.61 20.52 -19.86
N VAL A 502 3.44 21.19 -19.90
CA VAL A 502 2.69 21.55 -18.69
C VAL A 502 2.36 20.32 -17.83
N ALA A 503 1.99 19.20 -18.47
CA ALA A 503 1.68 17.94 -17.78
C ALA A 503 2.89 17.44 -16.96
N ALA A 504 4.04 17.28 -17.63
CA ALA A 504 5.28 16.84 -17.01
C ALA A 504 5.78 17.82 -15.93
N SER A 505 5.60 19.13 -16.15
CA SER A 505 6.00 20.15 -15.18
C SER A 505 5.18 20.10 -13.89
N THR A 506 3.93 19.66 -13.96
CA THR A 506 3.05 19.54 -12.79
C THR A 506 3.55 18.44 -11.86
N GLU A 507 3.94 17.29 -12.42
CA GLU A 507 4.58 16.22 -11.67
C GLU A 507 5.90 16.66 -11.05
N LEU A 508 6.72 17.39 -11.81
CA LEU A 508 8.01 17.88 -11.35
C LEU A 508 7.82 18.86 -10.18
N ALA A 509 6.90 19.82 -10.30
CA ALA A 509 6.60 20.79 -9.25
C ALA A 509 6.11 20.10 -7.96
N GLU A 510 5.19 19.13 -8.07
CA GLU A 510 4.73 18.33 -6.93
C GLU A 510 5.88 17.54 -6.29
N SER A 511 6.79 16.99 -7.10
CA SER A 511 7.95 16.26 -6.60
C SER A 511 8.91 17.17 -5.84
N LEU A 512 9.21 18.35 -6.36
CA LEU A 512 10.18 19.29 -5.78
C LEU A 512 9.68 19.97 -4.50
N THR A 513 8.37 20.17 -4.39
CA THR A 513 7.75 20.84 -3.23
C THR A 513 7.38 19.85 -2.11
N ARG A 514 7.41 18.54 -2.38
CA ARG A 514 6.98 17.47 -1.45
C ARG A 514 7.69 17.51 -0.09
N SER A 515 8.99 17.80 -0.06
CA SER A 515 9.79 17.87 1.17
C SER A 515 9.52 19.13 2.00
N GLY A 516 8.88 20.14 1.41
CA GLY A 516 8.71 21.48 1.97
C GLY A 516 10.00 22.32 1.96
N SER A 517 11.11 21.82 1.41
CA SER A 517 12.36 22.61 1.29
C SER A 517 12.27 23.70 0.23
N TRP A 518 11.44 23.50 -0.78
CA TRP A 518 11.16 24.48 -1.83
C TRP A 518 9.68 24.86 -1.82
N LEU A 519 9.44 26.17 -1.95
CA LEU A 519 8.13 26.77 -2.11
C LEU A 519 7.96 27.22 -3.56
N GLU A 520 6.88 26.77 -4.21
CA GLU A 520 6.44 27.37 -5.47
C GLU A 520 5.86 28.76 -5.22
N LEU A 521 6.32 29.73 -6.00
CA LEU A 521 5.83 31.10 -6.03
C LEU A 521 5.07 31.34 -7.33
N THR A 522 3.99 32.10 -7.24
CA THR A 522 3.20 32.57 -8.38
C THR A 522 2.97 34.09 -8.28
N PRO A 523 2.72 34.78 -9.40
CA PRO A 523 2.38 36.19 -9.38
C PRO A 523 1.20 36.47 -8.44
N ASP A 524 1.40 37.35 -7.46
CA ASP A 524 0.42 37.71 -6.43
C ASP A 524 -0.23 36.52 -5.67
N GLY A 525 0.37 35.32 -5.72
CA GLY A 525 -0.24 34.10 -5.15
C GLY A 525 -1.43 33.57 -5.94
N GLY A 526 -1.54 33.95 -7.21
CA GLY A 526 -2.59 33.49 -8.14
C GLY A 526 -2.31 32.12 -8.75
N ALA A 527 -2.99 31.82 -9.85
CA ALA A 527 -2.78 30.57 -10.57
C ALA A 527 -1.39 30.53 -11.24
N ARG A 528 -0.89 29.31 -11.49
CA ARG A 528 0.35 29.11 -12.26
C ARG A 528 0.20 29.76 -13.64
N THR A 529 1.26 30.45 -14.07
CA THR A 529 1.32 31.14 -15.36
C THR A 529 2.05 30.28 -16.38
N GLY A 530 1.58 30.26 -17.63
CA GLY A 530 2.25 29.61 -18.75
C GLY A 530 3.01 30.60 -19.62
N VAL A 531 3.87 30.07 -20.48
CA VAL A 531 4.60 30.85 -21.47
C VAL A 531 4.27 30.32 -22.87
N LEU A 532 4.15 31.22 -23.84
CA LEU A 532 3.93 30.85 -25.23
C LEU A 532 5.27 30.65 -25.94
N ALA A 533 5.55 29.44 -26.38
CA ALA A 533 6.74 29.10 -27.15
C ALA A 533 6.84 29.89 -28.48
N ALA A 534 8.04 29.94 -29.05
CA ALA A 534 8.25 30.52 -30.38
C ALA A 534 7.82 29.51 -31.47
N LEU A 535 7.58 29.99 -32.69
CA LEU A 535 7.01 29.18 -33.76
C LEU A 535 7.98 28.99 -34.94
N PRO A 536 8.11 27.76 -35.50
CA PRO A 536 7.58 26.49 -34.98
C PRO A 536 8.19 26.14 -33.61
N THR A 537 7.50 25.31 -32.81
CA THR A 537 7.86 24.95 -31.43
C THR A 537 9.00 23.93 -31.37
N ILE A 538 10.14 24.29 -31.97
CA ILE A 538 11.36 23.47 -32.05
C ILE A 538 12.49 24.13 -31.28
N THR A 539 13.40 23.32 -30.73
CA THR A 539 14.52 23.78 -29.90
C THR A 539 15.34 24.90 -30.55
N GLU A 540 15.69 24.75 -31.84
CA GLU A 540 16.49 25.72 -32.61
C GLU A 540 15.86 27.13 -32.63
N VAL A 541 14.53 27.20 -32.52
CA VAL A 541 13.77 28.46 -32.54
C VAL A 541 13.47 28.90 -31.12
N SER A 542 12.81 28.06 -30.33
CA SER A 542 12.31 28.44 -29.00
C SER A 542 13.42 28.76 -28.00
N ARG A 543 14.45 27.92 -27.88
CA ARG A 543 15.51 28.13 -26.89
C ARG A 543 16.42 29.29 -27.28
N CYS A 544 16.73 29.41 -28.57
CA CYS A 544 17.45 30.57 -29.07
C CYS A 544 16.64 31.87 -28.85
N SER A 545 15.31 31.81 -29.00
CA SER A 545 14.45 32.97 -28.74
C SER A 545 14.41 33.35 -27.26
N LEU A 546 14.30 32.36 -26.36
CA LEU A 546 14.40 32.53 -24.91
C LEU A 546 15.70 33.25 -24.52
N LEU A 547 16.84 32.71 -24.96
CA LEU A 547 18.17 33.18 -24.55
C LEU A 547 18.58 34.48 -25.22
N SER A 548 17.93 34.86 -26.32
CA SER A 548 18.20 36.13 -27.02
C SER A 548 17.22 37.26 -26.71
N GLY A 549 16.11 36.97 -26.04
CA GLY A 549 15.07 37.97 -25.72
C GLY A 549 14.28 38.47 -26.95
N ARG A 550 14.36 37.75 -28.07
CA ARG A 550 13.67 38.07 -29.32
C ARG A 550 13.50 36.82 -30.17
N ILE A 551 12.60 36.84 -31.14
CA ILE A 551 12.47 35.72 -32.09
C ILE A 551 13.78 35.53 -32.87
N ALA A 552 14.38 34.37 -32.72
CA ALA A 552 15.68 34.03 -33.28
C ALA A 552 15.79 32.54 -33.60
N VAL A 553 16.77 32.21 -34.45
CA VAL A 553 17.08 30.84 -34.86
C VAL A 553 18.57 30.61 -34.65
N GLY A 554 18.94 29.56 -33.94
CA GLY A 554 20.35 29.26 -33.68
C GLY A 554 20.55 28.03 -32.81
N GLY A 555 21.82 27.69 -32.59
CA GLY A 555 22.25 26.67 -31.64
C GLY A 555 23.10 27.27 -30.51
N GLN A 556 23.82 26.41 -29.80
CA GLN A 556 24.57 26.76 -28.58
C GLN A 556 25.50 27.98 -28.73
N ALA A 557 26.16 28.15 -29.88
CA ALA A 557 27.05 29.30 -30.09
C ALA A 557 26.29 30.64 -30.11
N GLN A 558 25.12 30.68 -30.75
CA GLN A 558 24.26 31.87 -30.79
C GLN A 558 23.62 32.13 -29.44
N GLU A 559 23.13 31.07 -28.79
CA GLU A 559 22.57 31.08 -27.44
C GLU A 559 23.55 31.67 -26.43
N GLN A 560 24.80 31.18 -26.42
CA GLN A 560 25.86 31.67 -25.54
C GLN A 560 26.21 33.13 -25.79
N ALA A 561 26.32 33.54 -27.06
CA ALA A 561 26.65 34.91 -27.44
C ALA A 561 25.56 35.88 -26.97
N ALA A 562 24.29 35.54 -27.21
CA ALA A 562 23.15 36.36 -26.82
C ALA A 562 23.00 36.46 -25.29
N PHE A 563 23.15 35.33 -24.58
CA PHE A 563 23.07 35.31 -23.12
C PHE A 563 24.17 36.16 -22.47
N ARG A 564 25.42 36.05 -22.93
CA ARG A 564 26.54 36.89 -22.43
C ARG A 564 26.34 38.37 -22.72
N GLN A 565 25.75 38.70 -23.86
CA GLN A 565 25.41 40.09 -24.16
C GLN A 565 24.37 40.64 -23.18
N ARG A 566 23.39 39.82 -22.80
CA ARG A 566 22.29 40.21 -21.89
C ARG A 566 22.69 40.21 -20.41
N PHE A 567 23.50 39.25 -20.00
CA PHE A 567 24.01 39.06 -18.65
C PHE A 567 25.54 38.89 -18.69
N PRO A 568 26.32 39.99 -18.74
CA PRO A 568 27.79 39.92 -18.84
C PRO A 568 28.47 39.12 -17.72
N ASP A 569 27.94 39.19 -16.50
CA ASP A 569 28.42 38.45 -15.33
C ASP A 569 27.66 37.13 -15.10
N GLY A 570 26.76 36.77 -16.02
CA GLY A 570 25.99 35.53 -15.98
C GLY A 570 26.76 34.35 -16.57
N VAL A 571 26.41 33.15 -16.12
CA VAL A 571 26.96 31.89 -16.64
C VAL A 571 25.85 31.08 -17.29
N LEU A 572 26.04 30.64 -18.53
CA LEU A 572 25.17 29.67 -19.21
C LEU A 572 25.92 28.35 -19.34
N LEU A 573 25.29 27.28 -18.87
CA LEU A 573 25.78 25.92 -18.84
C LEU A 573 24.93 25.04 -19.75
N HIS A 574 25.56 24.25 -20.61
CA HIS A 574 24.91 23.24 -21.43
C HIS A 574 25.23 21.83 -20.92
N LYS A 575 24.59 20.82 -21.52
CA LYS A 575 24.69 19.41 -21.12
C LYS A 575 26.13 18.88 -20.93
N ALA A 576 27.09 19.34 -21.73
CA ALA A 576 28.49 18.91 -21.58
C ALA A 576 29.10 19.42 -20.26
N ASP A 577 28.72 20.62 -19.86
CA ASP A 577 29.24 21.32 -18.67
C ASP A 577 28.63 20.76 -17.37
N LEU A 578 27.45 20.14 -17.45
CA LEU A 578 26.78 19.52 -16.30
C LEU A 578 27.34 18.13 -15.93
N ARG A 579 28.22 17.54 -16.76
CA ARG A 579 28.77 16.20 -16.52
C ARG A 579 30.10 16.27 -15.77
N ALA A 580 30.15 15.61 -14.62
CA ALA A 580 31.38 15.51 -13.84
C ALA A 580 32.22 14.27 -14.19
N GLY A 581 33.50 14.29 -13.77
CA GLY A 581 34.36 13.11 -13.76
C GLY A 581 33.98 12.07 -12.68
N ALA A 582 34.65 10.92 -12.69
CA ALA A 582 34.38 9.83 -11.74
C ALA A 582 34.50 10.30 -10.27
N GLY A 583 33.47 10.05 -9.47
CA GLY A 583 33.41 10.42 -8.05
C GLY A 583 32.77 11.77 -7.75
N ALA A 584 32.37 12.54 -8.77
CA ALA A 584 31.60 13.78 -8.62
C ALA A 584 30.26 13.69 -9.35
N VAL A 585 29.26 14.43 -8.85
CA VAL A 585 27.92 14.50 -9.45
C VAL A 585 27.80 15.65 -10.45
N LEU A 586 28.40 16.80 -10.14
CA LEU A 586 28.47 17.99 -11.00
C LEU A 586 29.92 18.45 -11.20
N ASP A 587 30.21 19.08 -12.35
CA ASP A 587 31.54 19.60 -12.66
C ASP A 587 31.96 20.74 -11.71
N GLY A 588 33.26 20.90 -11.47
CA GLY A 588 33.81 21.92 -10.58
C GLY A 588 33.50 23.36 -11.03
N GLU A 589 33.39 23.59 -12.34
CA GLU A 589 33.01 24.90 -12.89
C GLU A 589 31.53 25.23 -12.57
N VAL A 590 30.66 24.22 -12.55
CA VAL A 590 29.23 24.37 -12.15
C VAL A 590 29.14 24.72 -10.67
N LEU A 591 29.87 23.99 -9.81
CA LEU A 591 29.93 24.28 -8.37
C LEU A 591 30.42 25.71 -8.11
N THR A 592 31.45 26.13 -8.85
CA THR A 592 32.02 27.48 -8.74
C THR A 592 31.01 28.54 -9.18
N ALA A 593 30.33 28.33 -10.32
CA ALA A 593 29.33 29.28 -10.82
C ALA A 593 28.14 29.45 -9.86
N ILE A 594 27.61 28.36 -9.31
CA ILE A 594 26.49 28.40 -8.37
C ILE A 594 26.91 29.03 -7.03
N GLY A 595 28.08 28.65 -6.51
CA GLY A 595 28.59 29.15 -5.23
C GLY A 595 29.09 30.61 -5.28
N ASN A 596 29.36 31.16 -6.47
CA ASN A 596 29.85 32.52 -6.59
C ASN A 596 28.75 33.56 -6.30
N ALA A 597 28.93 34.32 -5.22
CA ALA A 597 28.03 35.40 -4.82
C ALA A 597 27.97 36.57 -5.82
N PHE A 598 28.97 36.70 -6.69
CA PHE A 598 29.03 37.75 -7.72
C PHE A 598 28.39 37.34 -9.06
N THR A 599 27.93 36.09 -9.20
CA THR A 599 27.24 35.63 -10.40
C THR A 599 25.72 35.78 -10.23
N PRO A 600 25.09 36.84 -10.80
CA PRO A 600 23.68 37.14 -10.57
C PRO A 600 22.75 36.10 -11.19
N VAL A 601 23.13 35.52 -12.33
CA VAL A 601 22.33 34.52 -13.06
C VAL A 601 23.22 33.35 -13.45
N VAL A 602 22.84 32.16 -13.03
CA VAL A 602 23.35 30.90 -13.59
C VAL A 602 22.21 30.28 -14.36
N ALA A 603 22.39 30.04 -15.66
CA ALA A 603 21.42 29.35 -16.50
C ALA A 603 21.96 27.95 -16.85
N ALA A 604 21.11 26.93 -16.79
CA ALA A 604 21.48 25.55 -17.12
C ALA A 604 20.45 24.93 -18.06
N VAL A 605 20.92 24.40 -19.19
CA VAL A 605 20.09 23.71 -20.18
C VAL A 605 20.13 22.21 -19.93
N ILE A 606 18.94 21.62 -19.69
CA ILE A 606 18.74 20.24 -19.27
C ILE A 606 17.87 19.52 -20.32
N ASN A 607 18.47 18.57 -21.04
CA ASN A 607 17.82 17.90 -22.19
C ASN A 607 17.20 16.55 -21.83
N THR A 608 17.06 16.22 -20.54
CA THR A 608 16.64 14.88 -20.08
C THR A 608 15.28 14.47 -20.64
N VAL A 609 14.33 15.40 -20.74
CA VAL A 609 12.99 15.11 -21.28
C VAL A 609 13.09 14.81 -22.77
N ASP A 610 13.70 15.69 -23.55
CA ASP A 610 13.86 15.51 -24.99
C ASP A 610 14.66 14.24 -25.38
N ASP A 611 15.73 13.92 -24.65
CA ASP A 611 16.48 12.65 -24.83
C ASP A 611 15.57 11.41 -24.66
N ALA A 612 14.59 11.48 -23.75
CA ALA A 612 13.63 10.40 -23.54
C ALA A 612 12.57 10.34 -24.64
N LEU A 613 12.14 11.48 -25.19
CA LEU A 613 11.22 11.56 -26.34
C LEU A 613 11.82 10.89 -27.60
N ASP A 614 13.15 10.91 -27.73
CA ASP A 614 13.87 10.31 -28.84
C ASP A 614 14.14 8.80 -28.68
N ARG A 615 14.23 8.26 -27.46
CA ARG A 615 14.82 6.92 -27.21
C ARG A 615 14.05 5.98 -26.28
N SER A 616 13.12 6.49 -25.48
CA SER A 616 12.38 5.74 -24.44
C SER A 616 10.88 5.79 -24.69
N ASP A 617 10.04 5.19 -23.84
CA ASP A 617 8.58 5.41 -23.85
C ASP A 617 8.20 6.44 -22.77
N PRO A 618 8.07 7.74 -23.12
CA PRO A 618 7.88 8.82 -22.15
C PRO A 618 6.50 8.82 -21.52
N GLY A 619 5.52 8.11 -22.10
CA GLY A 619 4.16 8.03 -21.57
C GLY A 619 4.05 7.28 -20.24
N THR A 620 5.11 6.58 -19.83
CA THR A 620 5.18 5.83 -18.56
C THR A 620 6.16 6.43 -17.55
N ILE A 621 6.82 7.54 -17.92
CA ILE A 621 7.82 8.18 -17.07
C ILE A 621 7.13 9.15 -16.14
N VAL A 622 7.27 8.93 -14.83
CA VAL A 622 6.91 9.92 -13.81
C VAL A 622 8.01 10.97 -13.73
N TRP A 623 7.68 12.21 -14.09
CA TRP A 623 8.65 13.31 -14.12
C TRP A 623 8.84 13.92 -12.74
N GLY A 624 9.86 13.47 -12.01
CA GLY A 624 10.20 13.97 -10.68
C GLY A 624 11.70 14.21 -10.48
N GLU A 625 12.08 14.59 -9.26
CA GLU A 625 13.47 14.87 -8.89
C GLU A 625 14.39 13.64 -9.02
N ASP A 626 13.82 12.45 -8.88
CA ASP A 626 14.55 11.18 -9.04
C ASP A 626 14.70 10.76 -10.51
N THR A 627 13.92 11.35 -11.42
CA THR A 627 13.99 11.09 -12.87
C THR A 627 14.83 12.15 -13.58
N ILE A 628 14.75 13.40 -13.14
CA ILE A 628 15.53 14.52 -13.68
C ILE A 628 16.64 14.88 -12.68
N LEU A 629 17.61 13.97 -12.52
CA LEU A 629 18.68 14.06 -11.51
C LEU A 629 19.42 15.41 -11.53
N ALA A 630 19.69 15.96 -12.71
CA ALA A 630 20.34 17.26 -12.83
C ALA A 630 19.60 18.39 -12.10
N VAL A 631 18.26 18.38 -12.09
CA VAL A 631 17.46 19.36 -11.35
C VAL A 631 17.66 19.16 -9.84
N LYS A 632 17.56 17.93 -9.35
CA LYS A 632 17.78 17.59 -7.93
C LYS A 632 19.16 18.03 -7.43
N ASP A 633 20.20 17.72 -8.21
CA ASP A 633 21.58 18.03 -7.86
C ASP A 633 21.84 19.54 -7.84
N LEU A 634 21.32 20.28 -8.83
CA LEU A 634 21.44 21.73 -8.89
C LEU A 634 20.66 22.43 -7.76
N LEU A 635 19.46 21.95 -7.43
CA LEU A 635 18.64 22.50 -6.34
C LEU A 635 19.28 22.28 -4.96
N THR A 636 20.03 21.19 -4.78
CA THR A 636 20.76 20.96 -3.52
C THR A 636 21.78 22.07 -3.25
N LEU A 637 22.32 22.68 -4.31
CA LEU A 637 23.36 23.72 -4.23
C LEU A 637 22.81 25.14 -4.28
N ALA A 638 21.53 25.33 -4.62
CA ALA A 638 20.96 26.62 -4.98
C ALA A 638 20.01 27.21 -3.91
N GLN A 639 20.09 26.75 -2.66
CA GLN A 639 19.20 27.16 -1.55
C GLN A 639 19.20 28.69 -1.28
N ASP A 640 20.26 29.39 -1.68
CA ASP A 640 20.44 30.83 -1.57
C ASP A 640 20.01 31.62 -2.82
N ARG A 641 19.48 30.93 -3.84
CA ARG A 641 19.03 31.49 -5.13
C ARG A 641 17.51 31.32 -5.27
N VAL A 642 16.91 32.20 -6.07
CA VAL A 642 15.57 31.98 -6.63
C VAL A 642 15.75 31.11 -7.87
N VAL A 643 14.99 30.02 -7.95
CA VAL A 643 15.08 29.10 -9.08
C VAL A 643 13.92 29.37 -10.03
N VAL A 644 14.21 29.58 -11.30
CA VAL A 644 13.22 29.75 -12.35
C VAL A 644 13.34 28.57 -13.29
N ILE A 645 12.29 27.77 -13.42
CA ILE A 645 12.23 26.63 -14.33
C ILE A 645 11.30 27.00 -15.49
N VAL A 646 11.80 26.88 -16.71
CA VAL A 646 11.05 27.14 -17.94
C VAL A 646 11.42 26.09 -18.99
N SER A 647 10.53 25.84 -19.94
CA SER A 647 10.84 25.02 -21.11
C SER A 647 11.13 25.89 -22.34
N ASP A 648 11.69 25.32 -23.39
CA ASP A 648 11.73 25.92 -24.72
C ASP A 648 10.45 25.60 -25.51
N HIS A 649 10.02 24.35 -25.50
CA HIS A 649 8.76 23.86 -26.06
C HIS A 649 8.21 22.73 -25.20
N GLY A 650 6.94 22.41 -25.36
CA GLY A 650 6.37 21.19 -24.80
C GLY A 650 6.50 20.02 -25.76
N HIS A 651 5.68 18.98 -25.56
CA HIS A 651 5.69 17.80 -26.42
C HIS A 651 4.32 17.13 -26.46
N VAL A 652 4.14 16.30 -27.49
CA VAL A 652 3.05 15.32 -27.60
C VAL A 652 3.65 13.92 -27.73
N ILE A 653 2.95 12.92 -27.18
CA ILE A 653 3.39 11.53 -27.17
C ILE A 653 2.85 10.78 -28.39
N ASP A 654 3.64 9.84 -28.92
CA ASP A 654 3.23 8.96 -30.01
C ASP A 654 2.02 8.11 -29.61
N ARG A 655 0.90 8.27 -30.33
CA ARG A 655 -0.34 7.51 -30.07
C ARG A 655 -0.38 6.13 -30.74
N GLY A 656 0.79 5.57 -31.05
CA GLY A 656 0.94 4.22 -31.60
C GLY A 656 0.00 3.94 -32.80
N PRO A 657 -0.96 3.00 -32.69
CA PRO A 657 -1.89 2.66 -33.78
C PRO A 657 -2.77 3.82 -34.26
N GLU A 658 -3.01 4.83 -33.43
CA GLU A 658 -3.86 5.97 -33.77
C GLU A 658 -3.10 7.09 -34.51
N ALA A 659 -1.77 6.95 -34.66
CA ALA A 659 -0.95 7.94 -35.34
C ALA A 659 -1.30 8.04 -36.83
N VAL A 660 -1.46 9.27 -37.32
CA VAL A 660 -1.70 9.61 -38.72
C VAL A 660 -0.42 10.20 -39.30
N VAL A 661 0.15 9.54 -40.31
CA VAL A 661 1.36 10.02 -41.00
C VAL A 661 0.97 10.70 -42.30
N GLN A 662 1.34 11.97 -42.47
CA GLN A 662 1.18 12.71 -43.72
C GLN A 662 2.54 12.98 -44.35
N THR A 663 2.74 12.60 -45.61
CA THR A 663 4.06 12.76 -46.25
C THR A 663 4.31 14.20 -46.69
N THR A 664 5.44 14.75 -46.28
CA THR A 664 5.90 16.09 -46.69
C THR A 664 7.31 16.01 -47.27
N PRO A 665 7.71 16.95 -48.16
CA PRO A 665 9.10 17.07 -48.62
C PRO A 665 10.08 17.38 -47.48
N GLU A 666 9.62 18.12 -46.46
CA GLU A 666 10.37 18.45 -45.25
C GLU A 666 10.52 17.21 -44.35
N ARG A 667 11.63 17.13 -43.59
CA ARG A 667 11.92 16.01 -42.67
C ARG A 667 11.56 16.29 -41.21
N ASP A 668 10.96 17.44 -40.94
CA ASP A 668 10.48 17.81 -39.62
C ASP A 668 9.25 17.01 -39.22
N ASN A 669 9.06 16.77 -37.92
CA ASN A 669 7.99 15.87 -37.48
C ASN A 669 6.63 16.55 -37.39
N ARG A 670 6.59 17.83 -36.97
CA ARG A 670 5.36 18.55 -36.65
C ARG A 670 5.31 19.98 -37.17
N TRP A 671 6.04 20.29 -38.23
CA TRP A 671 5.77 21.49 -39.01
C TRP A 671 6.17 21.25 -40.45
N ARG A 672 5.56 22.00 -41.37
CA ARG A 672 5.86 21.95 -42.80
C ARG A 672 5.68 23.32 -43.45
N ALA A 673 6.14 23.47 -44.68
CA ALA A 673 5.92 24.70 -45.44
C ALA A 673 4.43 25.03 -45.62
N ALA A 674 4.13 26.30 -45.86
CA ALA A 674 2.78 26.82 -46.04
C ALA A 674 2.01 26.22 -47.25
N ALA A 675 2.72 25.61 -48.20
CA ALA A 675 2.16 24.93 -49.36
C ALA A 675 2.42 23.42 -49.28
N PRO A 676 1.42 22.56 -49.48
CA PRO A 676 0.00 22.86 -49.72
C PRO A 676 -0.71 23.50 -48.51
N PRO A 677 -1.93 24.07 -48.64
CA PRO A 677 -2.66 24.65 -47.51
C PRO A 677 -2.89 23.66 -46.35
N ALA A 678 -3.18 24.18 -45.17
CA ALA A 678 -3.53 23.37 -44.00
C ALA A 678 -4.78 22.52 -44.26
N GLY A 679 -4.71 21.23 -43.94
CA GLY A 679 -5.79 20.26 -43.97
C GLY A 679 -6.42 20.03 -42.59
N ASP A 680 -7.15 18.92 -42.47
CA ASP A 680 -7.78 18.53 -41.20
C ASP A 680 -6.71 18.18 -40.14
N GLY A 681 -6.88 18.70 -38.92
CA GLY A 681 -5.90 18.55 -37.83
C GLY A 681 -4.70 19.50 -37.89
N GLU A 682 -4.65 20.39 -38.88
CA GLU A 682 -3.59 21.37 -39.09
C GLU A 682 -4.11 22.82 -38.98
N VAL A 683 -3.19 23.77 -38.78
CA VAL A 683 -3.46 25.21 -38.84
C VAL A 683 -2.32 25.93 -39.58
N ALA A 684 -2.67 26.88 -40.45
CA ALA A 684 -1.70 27.76 -41.09
C ALA A 684 -1.42 28.95 -40.17
N VAL A 685 -0.14 29.20 -39.88
CA VAL A 685 0.30 30.31 -39.04
C VAL A 685 1.25 31.20 -39.82
N ARG A 686 1.06 32.51 -39.69
CA ARG A 686 1.90 33.52 -40.33
C ARG A 686 2.08 34.72 -39.41
N GLY A 687 3.25 35.34 -39.41
CA GLY A 687 3.52 36.54 -38.61
C GLY A 687 4.97 36.64 -38.14
N ALA A 688 5.29 37.73 -37.44
CA ALA A 688 6.66 38.04 -37.02
C ALA A 688 7.26 37.02 -36.05
N ARG A 689 6.41 36.25 -35.33
CA ARG A 689 6.84 35.18 -34.43
C ARG A 689 7.13 33.84 -35.11
N VAL A 690 6.89 33.74 -36.42
CA VAL A 690 7.19 32.53 -37.21
C VAL A 690 8.61 32.65 -37.76
N ALA A 691 9.56 31.95 -37.16
CA ALA A 691 10.98 32.13 -37.44
C ALA A 691 11.49 31.36 -38.67
N LYS A 692 10.70 30.41 -39.19
CA LYS A 692 11.02 29.56 -40.35
C LYS A 692 9.98 29.75 -41.46
N GLY A 693 10.22 29.18 -42.65
CA GLY A 693 9.25 29.21 -43.76
C GLY A 693 8.90 30.62 -44.23
N ASP A 694 9.86 31.55 -44.21
CA ASP A 694 9.67 32.96 -44.58
C ASP A 694 8.51 33.65 -43.83
N GLY A 695 8.32 33.28 -42.55
CA GLY A 695 7.26 33.85 -41.71
C GLY A 695 5.90 33.18 -41.89
N SER A 696 5.81 32.04 -42.60
CA SER A 696 4.57 31.28 -42.79
C SER A 696 4.78 29.77 -42.86
N VAL A 697 4.08 29.03 -42.00
CA VAL A 697 4.19 27.57 -41.87
C VAL A 697 2.82 26.92 -41.62
N VAL A 698 2.72 25.61 -41.81
CA VAL A 698 1.59 24.79 -41.33
C VAL A 698 2.03 23.97 -40.13
N LEU A 699 1.24 24.04 -39.06
CA LEU A 699 1.47 23.37 -37.79
C LEU A 699 0.29 22.42 -37.49
N PRO A 700 0.51 21.13 -37.20
CA PRO A 700 -0.50 20.24 -36.71
C PRO A 700 -0.83 20.57 -35.25
N TRP A 701 -2.12 20.77 -34.97
CA TRP A 701 -2.64 20.88 -33.60
C TRP A 701 -3.20 19.56 -33.10
N ARG A 702 -3.59 18.66 -34.02
CA ARG A 702 -4.01 17.30 -33.68
C ARG A 702 -2.79 16.47 -33.32
N GLU A 703 -2.75 15.95 -32.11
CA GLU A 703 -1.58 15.25 -31.56
C GLU A 703 -1.22 13.98 -32.33
N GLN A 704 -2.20 13.29 -32.91
CA GLN A 704 -1.98 12.06 -33.67
C GLN A 704 -1.23 12.28 -34.99
N LEU A 705 -1.16 13.51 -35.51
CA LEU A 705 -0.62 13.82 -36.84
C LEU A 705 0.89 14.07 -36.80
N ARG A 706 1.67 13.34 -37.59
CA ARG A 706 3.11 13.62 -37.81
C ARG A 706 3.49 13.56 -39.29
N TYR A 707 4.59 14.19 -39.66
CA TYR A 707 5.15 14.11 -41.02
C TYR A 707 6.39 13.23 -41.13
N GLY A 708 7.23 13.24 -40.10
CA GLY A 708 8.49 12.50 -40.05
C GLY A 708 8.40 11.07 -39.50
N PRO A 709 9.55 10.41 -39.32
CA PRO A 709 9.61 9.03 -38.84
C PRO A 709 9.09 8.90 -37.40
N ARG A 710 8.74 7.67 -37.02
CA ARG A 710 8.27 7.36 -35.66
C ARG A 710 9.36 7.66 -34.63
N LYS A 711 9.00 8.45 -33.63
CA LYS A 711 9.67 8.66 -32.35
C LYS A 711 8.69 8.34 -31.21
N ALA A 712 9.13 8.44 -29.96
CA ALA A 712 8.24 8.23 -28.82
C ALA A 712 7.48 9.50 -28.41
N GLY A 713 8.05 10.66 -28.67
CA GLY A 713 7.38 11.94 -28.61
C GLY A 713 7.82 12.89 -29.72
N TYR A 714 7.08 14.00 -29.84
CA TYR A 714 7.27 14.98 -30.89
C TYR A 714 7.01 16.39 -30.38
N HIS A 715 7.61 17.35 -31.06
CA HIS A 715 7.41 18.78 -30.87
C HIS A 715 7.48 19.48 -32.24
N GLY A 716 7.17 20.78 -32.29
CA GLY A 716 7.21 21.61 -33.49
C GLY A 716 5.85 22.13 -33.96
N GLY A 717 4.75 21.55 -33.45
CA GLY A 717 3.38 21.86 -33.84
C GLY A 717 2.72 22.99 -33.06
N ALA A 718 1.39 23.06 -33.21
CA ALA A 718 0.51 24.06 -32.61
C ALA A 718 -0.44 23.47 -31.56
N ALA A 719 -0.24 22.20 -31.17
CA ALA A 719 -0.96 21.65 -30.03
C ALA A 719 -0.59 22.45 -28.77
N PRO A 720 -1.54 22.76 -27.88
CA PRO A 720 -1.24 23.50 -26.65
C PRO A 720 -0.23 22.76 -25.76
N ALA A 721 -0.19 21.43 -25.81
CA ALA A 721 0.84 20.61 -25.15
C ALA A 721 2.26 20.85 -25.69
N GLU A 722 2.42 21.40 -26.90
CA GLU A 722 3.70 21.80 -27.51
C GLU A 722 3.97 23.30 -27.35
N ALA A 723 2.93 24.13 -27.51
CA ALA A 723 3.06 25.58 -27.60
C ALA A 723 2.98 26.31 -26.25
N VAL A 724 2.31 25.73 -25.25
CA VAL A 724 2.26 26.27 -23.89
C VAL A 724 3.29 25.54 -23.05
N ILE A 725 4.26 26.30 -22.58
CA ILE A 725 5.37 25.81 -21.75
C ILE A 725 5.23 26.30 -20.31
N PRO A 726 5.74 25.54 -19.33
CA PRO A 726 5.62 25.89 -17.92
C PRO A 726 6.53 27.04 -17.53
N LEU A 727 6.10 27.80 -16.52
CA LEU A 727 6.96 28.69 -15.72
C LEU A 727 6.75 28.35 -14.24
N ILE A 728 7.79 27.81 -13.61
CA ILE A 728 7.79 27.50 -12.17
C ILE A 728 8.86 28.35 -11.52
N VAL A 729 8.50 29.06 -10.46
CA VAL A 729 9.45 29.83 -9.66
C VAL A 729 9.51 29.21 -8.27
N LEU A 730 10.70 28.82 -7.82
CA LEU A 730 10.92 28.21 -6.52
C LEU A 730 11.82 29.10 -5.65
N ALA A 731 11.50 29.17 -4.36
CA ALA A 731 12.32 29.82 -3.35
C ALA A 731 12.22 29.08 -2.01
N THR A 732 13.14 29.39 -1.09
CA THR A 732 13.09 28.91 0.30
C THR A 732 12.29 29.84 1.22
N ASP A 733 11.86 31.01 0.71
CA ASP A 733 11.11 32.05 1.42
C ASP A 733 10.00 32.59 0.53
N GLU A 734 8.79 32.75 1.09
CA GLU A 734 7.59 33.24 0.40
C GLU A 734 7.68 34.71 -0.04
N THR A 735 8.58 35.48 0.57
CA THR A 735 8.80 36.90 0.25
C THR A 735 10.03 37.14 -0.62
N ALA A 736 10.65 36.07 -1.12
CA ALA A 736 11.91 36.14 -1.85
C ALA A 736 11.86 36.97 -3.15
N VAL A 737 10.68 37.10 -3.76
CA VAL A 737 10.48 37.82 -5.03
C VAL A 737 9.32 38.81 -4.87
N PRO A 738 9.57 40.13 -5.01
CA PRO A 738 8.51 41.14 -4.94
C PRO A 738 7.42 40.92 -6.01
N GLY A 739 6.15 41.02 -5.63
CA GLY A 739 5.00 40.77 -6.51
C GLY A 739 4.69 39.28 -6.73
N TRP A 740 5.40 38.39 -6.05
CA TRP A 740 5.14 36.96 -6.05
C TRP A 740 4.87 36.51 -4.62
N SER A 741 4.05 35.47 -4.46
CA SER A 741 3.82 34.86 -3.16
C SER A 741 3.57 33.36 -3.30
N GLY A 742 3.54 32.65 -2.18
CA GLY A 742 3.36 31.19 -2.15
C GLY A 742 2.15 30.76 -2.98
N ALA A 743 2.38 29.82 -3.89
CA ALA A 743 1.37 29.32 -4.80
C ALA A 743 0.16 28.76 -4.03
N PRO A 744 -1.06 28.98 -4.54
CA PRO A 744 -2.24 28.33 -4.03
C PRO A 744 -2.19 26.83 -4.35
N VAL A 745 -3.23 26.10 -3.94
CA VAL A 745 -3.40 24.71 -4.39
C VAL A 745 -3.54 24.70 -5.91
N ALA A 746 -2.50 24.22 -6.59
CA ALA A 746 -2.43 24.24 -8.06
C ALA A 746 -3.42 23.23 -8.70
N SER A 747 -3.75 22.15 -8.00
CA SER A 747 -4.66 21.11 -8.50
C SER A 747 -6.08 21.66 -8.70
N PRO A 748 -6.72 21.41 -9.87
CA PRO A 748 -8.10 21.78 -10.12
C PRO A 748 -9.09 21.14 -9.14
N THR A 749 -10.30 21.68 -9.03
CA THR A 749 -11.37 21.12 -8.18
C THR A 749 -11.69 19.67 -8.53
N TRP A 750 -11.84 19.34 -9.81
CA TRP A 750 -12.12 17.97 -10.28
C TRP A 750 -10.95 16.99 -10.08
N TRP A 751 -9.73 17.48 -9.85
CA TRP A 751 -8.56 16.66 -9.54
C TRP A 751 -8.59 16.10 -8.11
N ARG A 752 -9.23 16.85 -7.22
CA ARG A 752 -9.31 16.58 -5.77
C ARG A 752 -10.51 15.70 -5.44
N GLU A 753 -10.49 15.11 -4.24
CA GLU A 753 -11.64 14.38 -3.73
C GLU A 753 -12.83 15.32 -3.51
N THR A 754 -14.03 14.87 -3.89
CA THR A 754 -15.24 15.64 -3.64
C THR A 754 -15.65 15.48 -2.18
N VAL A 755 -15.52 16.55 -1.41
CA VAL A 755 -16.11 16.64 -0.06
C VAL A 755 -17.49 17.29 -0.24
N PRO A 756 -18.59 16.64 0.18
CA PRO A 756 -19.89 17.30 0.21
C PRO A 756 -19.77 18.54 1.11
N GLU A 757 -19.89 19.73 0.53
CA GLU A 757 -20.06 20.92 1.35
C GLU A 757 -21.41 20.81 2.06
N PRO A 758 -21.50 21.17 3.35
CA PRO A 758 -22.80 21.39 3.97
C PRO A 758 -23.50 22.47 3.15
N GLU A 759 -24.74 22.21 2.72
CA GLU A 759 -25.54 23.18 1.97
C GLU A 759 -25.48 24.53 2.71
N ALA A 760 -24.80 25.50 2.10
CA ALA A 760 -24.83 26.85 2.61
C ALA A 760 -26.29 27.31 2.51
N ASP A 761 -26.90 27.52 3.68
CA ASP A 761 -28.24 28.10 3.82
C ASP A 761 -28.27 29.39 2.99
N THR A 762 -28.79 29.28 1.77
CA THR A 762 -28.87 30.43 0.87
C THR A 762 -29.97 31.30 1.44
N PRO A 763 -29.71 32.56 1.84
CA PRO A 763 -30.76 33.40 2.38
C PRO A 763 -31.82 33.56 1.29
N ALA A 764 -33.05 33.11 1.58
CA ALA A 764 -34.17 33.28 0.68
C ALA A 764 -34.24 34.76 0.23
N PRO A 765 -34.38 35.04 -1.08
CA PRO A 765 -34.34 36.41 -1.57
C PRO A 765 -35.48 37.23 -0.94
N ALA A 766 -35.10 38.30 -0.24
CA ALA A 766 -36.03 39.23 0.39
C ALA A 766 -37.01 39.79 -0.64
N ALA A 767 -38.29 39.39 -0.52
CA ALA A 767 -39.37 39.91 -1.33
C ALA A 767 -39.55 41.42 -1.06
N ARG A 768 -39.46 42.22 -2.13
CA ARG A 768 -39.80 43.66 -2.09
C ARG A 768 -41.29 43.85 -1.79
N PRO A 769 -41.67 44.90 -1.04
CA PRO A 769 -43.07 45.13 -0.71
C PRO A 769 -43.80 45.72 -1.92
N ARG A 770 -44.89 45.06 -2.36
CA ARG A 770 -45.92 45.67 -3.20
C ARG A 770 -47.21 45.73 -2.40
N GLY A 771 -47.70 46.95 -2.20
CA GLY A 771 -48.98 47.21 -1.57
C GLY A 771 -50.17 46.82 -2.46
N GLY A 772 -51.33 46.62 -1.84
CA GLY A 772 -52.60 46.52 -2.54
C GLY A 772 -53.62 45.59 -1.89
N THR A 773 -54.45 46.17 -1.02
CA THR A 773 -55.90 45.91 -0.82
C THR A 773 -56.46 44.49 -0.64
N LYS A 774 -57.16 44.34 0.50
CA LYS A 774 -58.03 43.23 0.94
C LYS A 774 -59.18 42.92 -0.03
N GLN A 775 -59.48 41.62 -0.18
CA GLN A 775 -60.85 41.10 -0.15
C GLN A 775 -60.84 39.57 0.17
N PRO A 776 -61.76 39.06 1.00
CA PRO A 776 -61.81 37.63 1.35
C PRO A 776 -62.90 36.90 0.56
N LYS A 777 -62.69 35.61 0.23
CA LYS A 777 -63.79 34.66 0.03
C LYS A 777 -63.39 33.22 0.33
N GLN A 778 -64.31 32.59 1.07
CA GLN A 778 -64.36 31.24 1.63
C GLN A 778 -64.59 30.14 0.57
N PRO A 779 -64.49 28.85 0.96
CA PRO A 779 -64.23 27.71 0.09
C PRO A 779 -65.52 27.06 -0.44
N VAL A 780 -65.38 26.23 -1.49
CA VAL A 780 -66.41 25.28 -1.92
C VAL A 780 -65.76 23.91 -2.14
N GLN A 781 -66.32 22.91 -1.45
CA GLN A 781 -66.03 21.47 -1.52
C GLN A 781 -66.83 20.78 -2.65
N ASP A 782 -66.60 19.46 -2.75
CA ASP A 782 -67.41 18.39 -3.38
C ASP A 782 -66.98 17.99 -4.80
N THR A 783 -66.78 16.72 -5.19
CA THR A 783 -67.21 15.37 -4.69
C THR A 783 -66.34 14.32 -5.44
N ALA A 784 -65.66 13.35 -4.82
CA ALA A 784 -66.09 12.03 -4.31
C ALA A 784 -66.54 10.99 -5.37
N LEU A 785 -65.82 9.86 -5.51
CA LEU A 785 -66.28 8.44 -5.36
C LEU A 785 -65.35 7.43 -6.07
N PHE A 786 -64.68 6.54 -5.33
CA PHE A 786 -65.07 5.13 -5.13
C PHE A 786 -64.09 4.47 -4.14
N ASP A 787 -64.67 3.70 -3.23
CA ASP A 787 -64.16 3.29 -1.93
C ASP A 787 -64.12 1.76 -1.86
N LEU A 788 -63.02 1.18 -1.34
CA LEU A 788 -62.98 -0.16 -0.73
C LEU A 788 -61.73 -0.25 0.20
N THR A 789 -61.96 -0.08 1.50
CA THR A 789 -61.15 -0.59 2.62
C THR A 789 -62.00 -1.67 3.36
N PRO A 790 -61.52 -2.48 4.35
CA PRO A 790 -60.43 -2.17 5.29
C PRO A 790 -59.59 -3.35 5.87
N ALA A 791 -58.44 -3.00 6.48
CA ALA A 791 -58.01 -3.56 7.78
C ALA A 791 -56.80 -2.79 8.39
N MET A 792 -57.12 -1.94 9.37
CA MET A 792 -56.40 -1.60 10.61
C MET A 792 -54.91 -1.23 10.60
N ALA A 793 -54.67 0.09 10.69
CA ALA A 793 -53.53 0.70 11.37
C ALA A 793 -53.96 1.21 12.77
N PRO A 794 -53.11 1.17 13.81
CA PRO A 794 -53.33 1.94 15.02
C PRO A 794 -52.68 3.34 14.91
N ALA A 795 -53.53 4.34 15.12
CA ALA A 795 -53.33 5.60 15.83
C ALA A 795 -52.02 6.39 15.63
N THR A 796 -52.14 7.47 14.85
CA THR A 796 -51.38 8.71 14.93
C THR A 796 -51.34 9.27 16.37
N ALA A 797 -50.13 9.40 16.91
CA ALA A 797 -49.79 10.41 17.89
C ALA A 797 -49.37 11.70 17.15
N ALA A 798 -49.56 12.84 17.83
CA ALA A 798 -49.37 14.21 17.35
C ALA A 798 -47.97 14.47 16.72
N PRO A 799 -47.82 15.53 15.90
CA PRO A 799 -46.53 15.89 15.32
C PRO A 799 -45.55 16.19 16.45
N ALA A 800 -44.54 15.34 16.60
CA ALA A 800 -43.36 15.71 17.36
C ALA A 800 -42.76 16.95 16.70
N GLU A 801 -42.41 17.94 17.53
CA GLU A 801 -41.48 19.00 17.16
C GLU A 801 -40.25 18.38 16.47
N PRO A 802 -39.64 19.06 15.49
CA PRO A 802 -38.49 18.52 14.78
C PRO A 802 -37.41 18.15 15.79
N ASP A 803 -37.07 16.86 15.86
CA ASP A 803 -35.89 16.37 16.56
C ASP A 803 -34.71 17.22 16.10
N THR A 804 -34.17 18.01 17.02
CA THR A 804 -32.91 18.72 16.84
C THR A 804 -31.87 17.70 16.42
N ALA A 805 -31.31 17.92 15.22
CA ALA A 805 -30.29 17.11 14.59
C ALA A 805 -29.28 16.53 15.59
N GLU A 806 -29.02 15.22 15.51
CA GLU A 806 -27.87 14.61 16.16
C GLU A 806 -26.61 15.39 15.74
N ALA A 807 -25.92 15.98 16.71
CA ALA A 807 -24.70 16.75 16.46
C ALA A 807 -23.68 15.87 15.69
N SER A 808 -23.10 16.44 14.63
CA SER A 808 -22.14 15.73 13.79
C SER A 808 -20.97 15.19 14.65
N LEU A 809 -20.32 14.09 14.23
CA LEU A 809 -19.18 13.50 14.96
C LEU A 809 -18.12 14.55 15.34
N VAL A 810 -17.92 15.54 14.44
CA VAL A 810 -16.99 16.65 14.63
C VAL A 810 -17.49 17.62 15.70
N GLU A 811 -18.77 17.99 15.71
CA GLU A 811 -19.34 18.82 16.77
C GLU A 811 -19.23 18.19 18.16
N ARG A 812 -19.51 16.88 18.26
CA ARG A 812 -19.35 16.13 19.53
C ARG A 812 -17.89 16.08 19.98
N LEU A 813 -16.95 15.91 19.06
CA LEU A 813 -15.52 15.97 19.36
C LEU A 813 -15.12 17.36 19.89
N LEU A 814 -15.49 18.43 19.19
CA LEU A 814 -15.15 19.80 19.56
C LEU A 814 -15.76 20.21 20.90
N ALA A 815 -16.97 19.74 21.23
CA ALA A 815 -17.61 19.95 22.53
C ALA A 815 -17.06 19.05 23.65
N GLY A 816 -16.29 18.01 23.32
CA GLY A 816 -15.79 17.00 24.25
C GLY A 816 -14.77 17.55 25.25
N LYS A 817 -14.89 17.13 26.53
CA LYS A 817 -13.97 17.55 27.61
C LYS A 817 -12.51 17.22 27.30
N VAL A 818 -12.25 16.05 26.70
CA VAL A 818 -10.89 15.60 26.34
C VAL A 818 -10.27 16.50 25.27
N TYR A 819 -11.05 16.94 24.28
CA TYR A 819 -10.60 17.88 23.25
C TYR A 819 -10.28 19.25 23.85
N GLN A 820 -11.21 19.81 24.66
CA GLN A 820 -11.04 21.12 25.29
C GLN A 820 -9.80 21.18 26.20
N GLN A 821 -9.52 20.13 26.97
CA GLN A 821 -8.31 20.04 27.82
C GLN A 821 -7.00 20.05 27.02
N ARG A 822 -7.01 19.58 25.77
CA ARG A 822 -5.81 19.49 24.93
C ARG A 822 -5.61 20.70 24.02
N LYS A 823 -6.67 21.47 23.76
CA LYS A 823 -6.64 22.68 22.94
C LYS A 823 -5.79 23.79 23.56
N ASP A 824 -5.65 23.86 24.90
CA ASP A 824 -4.92 24.92 25.63
C ASP A 824 -3.37 24.88 25.53
N THR A 825 -2.82 24.52 24.37
CA THR A 825 -1.36 24.53 24.12
C THR A 825 -0.89 25.83 23.46
N ARG A 826 0.41 26.15 23.56
CA ARG A 826 1.05 27.44 23.17
C ARG A 826 0.81 27.91 21.72
N ALA A 827 0.20 27.11 20.84
CA ALA A 827 -0.19 27.46 19.47
C ALA A 827 -1.34 26.56 18.97
N PRO A 828 -2.60 26.84 19.34
CA PRO A 828 -3.72 25.96 19.00
C PRO A 828 -4.16 26.14 17.54
N LEU A 829 -4.54 25.03 16.89
CA LEU A 829 -5.33 25.13 15.66
C LEU A 829 -6.72 25.71 15.99
N PRO A 830 -7.24 26.66 15.19
CA PRO A 830 -8.62 27.12 15.33
C PRO A 830 -9.62 25.96 15.14
N ASP A 831 -10.72 25.95 15.90
CA ASP A 831 -11.71 24.86 15.85
C ASP A 831 -12.36 24.78 14.47
N GLU A 832 -12.55 25.91 13.79
CA GLU A 832 -13.07 25.96 12.42
C GLU A 832 -12.16 25.19 11.46
N ARG A 833 -10.85 25.26 11.67
CA ARG A 833 -9.86 24.55 10.86
C ARG A 833 -9.80 23.07 11.20
N VAL A 834 -9.93 22.72 12.48
CA VAL A 834 -10.06 21.31 12.90
C VAL A 834 -11.31 20.69 12.30
N ALA A 835 -12.44 21.41 12.32
CA ALA A 835 -13.69 20.98 11.75
C ALA A 835 -13.57 20.75 10.24
N ALA A 836 -13.01 21.72 9.50
CA ALA A 836 -12.81 21.61 8.05
C ALA A 836 -11.97 20.39 7.66
N LEU A 837 -10.85 20.15 8.36
CA LEU A 837 -9.97 19.01 8.10
C LEU A 837 -10.64 17.66 8.41
N LEU A 838 -11.34 17.56 9.54
CA LEU A 838 -12.02 16.33 9.92
C LEU A 838 -13.23 16.03 9.04
N ASN A 839 -14.01 17.04 8.65
CA ASN A 839 -15.12 16.87 7.71
C ASN A 839 -14.63 16.38 6.35
N ALA A 840 -13.51 16.93 5.84
CA ALA A 840 -12.90 16.45 4.60
C ALA A 840 -12.44 14.99 4.70
N LEU A 841 -11.80 14.60 5.81
CA LEU A 841 -11.40 13.21 6.05
C LEU A 841 -12.60 12.26 6.19
N LEU A 842 -13.65 12.67 6.91
CA LEU A 842 -14.85 11.86 7.12
C LEU A 842 -15.63 11.65 5.82
N ALA A 843 -15.74 12.69 4.98
CA ALA A 843 -16.34 12.58 3.65
C ALA A 843 -15.62 11.55 2.77
N GLY A 844 -14.29 11.46 2.89
CA GLY A 844 -13.47 10.44 2.23
C GLY A 844 -13.36 9.12 2.99
N ASN A 845 -14.30 8.82 3.90
CA ASN A 845 -14.30 7.61 4.72
C ASN A 845 -12.98 7.38 5.49
N GLY A 846 -12.45 8.46 6.05
CA GLY A 846 -11.21 8.51 6.80
C GLY A 846 -9.96 8.71 5.94
N ARG A 847 -10.06 9.12 4.67
CA ARG A 847 -8.90 9.40 3.80
C ARG A 847 -9.10 10.66 2.98
N ALA A 848 -8.07 11.49 2.86
CA ALA A 848 -8.07 12.65 1.97
C ALA A 848 -6.63 12.99 1.54
N SER A 849 -6.45 13.52 0.33
CA SER A 849 -5.15 14.04 -0.10
C SER A 849 -4.79 15.34 0.61
N MET A 850 -3.49 15.63 0.74
CA MET A 850 -2.98 16.89 1.29
C MET A 850 -3.55 18.11 0.56
N ASP A 851 -3.72 18.04 -0.77
CA ASP A 851 -4.29 19.12 -1.57
C ASP A 851 -5.78 19.36 -1.28
N THR A 852 -6.56 18.29 -1.09
CA THR A 852 -7.95 18.39 -0.63
C THR A 852 -8.01 19.05 0.75
N LEU A 853 -7.16 18.62 1.68
CA LEU A 853 -7.10 19.22 3.01
C LEU A 853 -6.69 20.69 2.98
N ALA A 854 -5.68 21.04 2.18
CA ALA A 854 -5.21 22.40 1.99
C ALA A 854 -6.32 23.31 1.43
N ALA A 855 -7.01 22.83 0.39
CA ALA A 855 -8.11 23.57 -0.25
C ALA A 855 -9.27 23.80 0.72
N HIS A 856 -9.75 22.75 1.41
CA HIS A 856 -10.88 22.85 2.35
C HIS A 856 -10.55 23.66 3.60
N ALA A 857 -9.32 23.57 4.11
CA ALA A 857 -8.88 24.34 5.27
C ALA A 857 -8.47 25.79 4.91
N SER A 858 -8.49 26.16 3.62
CA SER A 858 -7.97 27.44 3.11
C SER A 858 -6.52 27.71 3.58
N VAL A 859 -5.69 26.66 3.56
CA VAL A 859 -4.28 26.71 3.94
C VAL A 859 -3.43 26.56 2.69
N PRO A 860 -2.41 27.41 2.47
CA PRO A 860 -1.45 27.22 1.37
C PRO A 860 -0.82 25.82 1.42
N VAL A 861 -0.63 25.18 0.27
CA VAL A 861 -0.15 23.77 0.18
C VAL A 861 1.09 23.54 1.03
N HIS A 862 2.10 24.42 0.94
CA HIS A 862 3.35 24.28 1.68
C HIS A 862 3.20 24.30 3.22
N ARG A 863 2.06 24.81 3.75
CA ARG A 863 1.78 24.86 5.20
C ARG A 863 0.92 23.70 5.68
N ILE A 864 0.38 22.87 4.79
CA ILE A 864 -0.58 21.82 5.15
C ILE A 864 0.06 20.73 6.00
N SER A 865 1.28 20.30 5.70
CA SER A 865 2.00 19.25 6.45
C SER A 865 2.22 19.64 7.92
N GLY A 866 2.56 20.90 8.17
CA GLY A 866 2.66 21.45 9.53
C GLY A 866 1.30 21.48 10.24
N THR A 867 0.25 21.85 9.51
CA THR A 867 -1.13 21.89 10.01
C THR A 867 -1.65 20.49 10.38
N VAL A 868 -1.42 19.49 9.52
CA VAL A 868 -1.75 18.07 9.78
C VAL A 868 -0.94 17.52 10.95
N THR A 869 0.34 17.88 11.07
CA THR A 869 1.17 17.48 12.21
C THR A 869 0.62 18.03 13.52
N ALA A 870 0.16 19.28 13.52
CA ALA A 870 -0.45 19.89 14.69
C ALA A 870 -1.83 19.28 15.00
N LEU A 871 -2.65 18.97 14.00
CA LEU A 871 -3.90 18.21 14.18
C LEU A 871 -3.64 16.81 14.75
N ARG A 872 -2.62 16.09 14.26
CA ARG A 872 -2.21 14.78 14.82
C ARG A 872 -1.82 14.89 16.28
N LYS A 873 -1.01 15.89 16.65
CA LYS A 873 -0.64 16.14 18.06
C LYS A 873 -1.85 16.44 18.94
N LEU A 874 -2.85 17.14 18.41
CA LEU A 874 -4.08 17.44 19.11
C LEU A 874 -4.90 16.17 19.36
N LEU A 875 -5.01 15.28 18.36
CA LEU A 875 -5.86 14.09 18.39
C LEU A 875 -5.19 12.82 18.95
N GLN A 876 -3.87 12.76 19.07
CA GLN A 876 -3.14 11.56 19.52
C GLN A 876 -3.16 11.38 21.05
N ILE A 877 -3.90 10.39 21.56
CA ILE A 877 -3.93 10.02 22.99
C ILE A 877 -3.04 8.78 23.22
N GLU A 878 -2.26 8.79 24.32
CA GLU A 878 -1.46 7.65 24.80
C GLU A 878 -0.49 7.02 23.78
N GLY A 879 -0.04 7.81 22.79
CA GLY A 879 0.96 7.37 21.81
C GLY A 879 0.37 6.67 20.57
N TYR A 880 -0.92 6.38 20.52
CA TYR A 880 -1.57 5.76 19.36
C TYR A 880 -2.04 6.83 18.35
N PRO A 881 -1.47 6.88 17.13
CA PRO A 881 -1.77 7.93 16.16
C PRO A 881 -3.12 7.69 15.47
N VAL A 882 -4.14 8.48 15.85
CA VAL A 882 -5.45 8.54 15.17
C VAL A 882 -5.34 9.07 13.74
N LEU A 883 -4.32 9.89 13.48
CA LEU A 883 -3.98 10.43 12.17
C LEU A 883 -2.61 9.93 11.74
N THR A 884 -2.56 9.33 10.55
CA THR A 884 -1.33 8.87 9.90
C THR A 884 -1.24 9.47 8.49
N VAL A 885 -0.02 9.63 7.98
CA VAL A 885 0.21 9.94 6.58
C VAL A 885 0.64 8.63 5.94
N ASP A 886 0.04 8.29 4.81
CA ASP A 886 0.32 7.06 4.09
C ASP A 886 1.75 7.06 3.53
N ALA A 887 2.24 5.91 3.09
CA ALA A 887 3.60 5.78 2.56
C ALA A 887 3.84 6.63 1.29
N ASP A 888 2.77 7.04 0.60
CA ASP A 888 2.82 7.97 -0.54
C ASP A 888 3.17 9.41 -0.15
N GLY A 889 3.15 9.74 1.16
CA GLY A 889 3.41 11.09 1.68
C GLY A 889 2.36 12.14 1.33
N GLN A 890 1.31 11.78 0.60
CA GLN A 890 0.29 12.69 0.09
C GLN A 890 -1.12 12.38 0.62
N THR A 891 -1.38 11.16 1.08
CA THR A 891 -2.68 10.78 1.62
C THR A 891 -2.65 10.80 3.14
N VAL A 892 -3.60 11.49 3.74
CA VAL A 892 -3.82 11.49 5.20
C VAL A 892 -4.92 10.51 5.53
N LYS A 893 -4.67 9.63 6.51
CA LYS A 893 -5.61 8.62 7.01
C LYS A 893 -6.02 8.93 8.45
N LEU A 894 -7.33 9.00 8.67
CA LEU A 894 -8.00 9.09 9.95
C LEU A 894 -8.56 7.72 10.34
N ASP A 895 -8.13 7.20 11.48
CA ASP A 895 -8.77 6.04 12.10
C ASP A 895 -10.02 6.51 12.88
N ILE A 896 -11.18 6.41 12.22
CA ILE A 896 -12.46 6.85 12.79
C ILE A 896 -12.84 6.01 14.02
N GLY A 897 -12.48 4.72 14.04
CA GLY A 897 -12.78 3.84 15.17
C GLY A 897 -11.98 4.25 16.40
N LEU A 898 -10.67 4.40 16.22
CA LEU A 898 -9.77 4.86 17.28
C LEU A 898 -10.10 6.28 17.74
N LEU A 899 -10.50 7.18 16.84
CA LEU A 899 -10.98 8.53 17.20
C LEU A 899 -12.19 8.45 18.14
N ARG A 900 -13.17 7.61 17.83
CA ARG A 900 -14.37 7.44 18.66
C ARG A 900 -14.03 6.87 20.03
N GLU A 901 -13.21 5.84 20.08
CA GLU A 901 -12.78 5.19 21.31
C GLU A 901 -12.01 6.16 22.22
N GLN A 902 -10.99 6.84 21.69
CA GLN A 902 -10.12 7.74 22.46
C GLN A 902 -10.87 8.97 23.01
N PHE A 903 -11.86 9.48 22.28
CA PHE A 903 -12.63 10.65 22.69
C PHE A 903 -14.00 10.32 23.32
N GLY A 904 -14.33 9.03 23.49
CA GLY A 904 -15.57 8.58 24.11
C GLY A 904 -16.83 8.99 23.33
N LEU A 905 -16.79 8.91 22.00
CA LEU A 905 -17.83 9.40 21.10
C LEU A 905 -18.90 8.33 20.72
N ASP A 906 -18.90 7.18 21.40
CA ASP A 906 -19.74 6.02 21.10
C ASP A 906 -21.15 6.05 21.74
N GLN A 907 -21.57 7.17 22.35
CA GLN A 907 -22.96 7.37 22.78
C GLN A 907 -23.57 8.62 22.10
N PRO A 908 -24.84 8.54 21.64
CA PRO A 908 -25.60 9.72 21.21
C PRO A 908 -25.87 10.67 22.36
#